data_AF-A0A6G7XET4-F1
#
_entry.id   AF-A0A6G7XET4-F1
#
_cell.length_a   1.000
_cell.length_b   1.000
_cell.length_c   1.000
_cell.angle_alpha   90.00
_cell.angle_beta   90.00
_cell.angle_gamma   90.00
#
_symmetry.space_group_name_H-M   'P 1'
#
loop_
_entity.id
_entity.type
_entity.pdbx_description
1 polymer ?
#
loop_
_entity_poly.entity_id
_entity_poly.type
_entity_poly.pdbx_seq_one_letter_code
_entity_poly.pdbx_strand_id
1 'polypeptide(L)'
;MENSSLGLVRVINVRPVRRKSSSKGLKVSLIAFLAAAMVVVGTPNPALADPQPPESDLFVEDQVEESGQDAEPELSNTEISDESLSAKSASEPEPVQPAVEEPLPTASAEAVSDLKYLGDLFASAQAGATITVPARTYNLTGDVIELPYASNVTVIATGATFTGQATFGSALGQGLKWTGGTFTAGGSGGSVHFALMQVKNAAFTDMKFDRAVAFRTHVFDVMASDSIRINNIRVIGYGSGTDFTGLTDHARYAEAVQIDRHAEGSGGNAWNYGLDRLFKKRAGGNYFLPDRHSTNVTVENSTFEAARDGSGKVISWAQSPIGQHFAGSSNEAINIVFRNNVVIDPVPVGGTAYDGALHFSPVAGLTVTGNTFRANERIGVWIQLVTEKKLTKGVNISGNKFYGMKPSNSFVNISVVGNAAGSAPLVSGVSIKDNSSYVEDIVPMRVAQQGKTARIAPITQSNNVYRGPNFYDVPESYGFFKEIKWMKDAGITTGNADGSFEPKVNTSRVAIAAFMYRAKKASYTGPSSSPFADVQPGDKFYNEIAWMHKEGISTGTSQGPGKKPLFLPSDSISREAMAAFMYRSEKATAPAPAVSPFADVKTTDTFYKQIAWMHSSGISNGTKQPSGKPLFEPKNLVTREATAVFLYRVRAEPDALKYNYLSGHVTNFPGRKCTGGYVVAGTSGTFIMTAGHCGNTGQIVSGTQAPFAKVAAKKPTDGSDSLLMSAYAGVTLPQIVIDPVGKQYPGTNGQIKGVVSSSRQVEGFLVGKMGATSGWTEGKITGEISWYGRTAICSTAQTRPGDSGGPVWRSENGVVRAVGMMVAYEPATGHGCYLPMDQLLKDWGAWLPLYGGGTAPASSASESQIPSDLPKLDSRNFVEAVG
;
A
#
# COMPACT_ATOMS: atom_id res chain seq x y z
N MET A 1 15.71 11.81 -62.43
CA MET A 1 14.62 11.02 -63.07
C MET A 1 14.02 10.15 -61.97
N GLU A 2 13.72 8.86 -62.15
CA GLU A 2 13.97 7.94 -63.31
C GLU A 2 15.41 7.92 -63.85
N ASN A 3 16.35 8.50 -63.08
CA ASN A 3 17.76 8.67 -63.43
C ASN A 3 18.50 9.27 -62.22
N SER A 4 19.67 8.70 -61.92
CA SER A 4 20.87 9.33 -61.34
C SER A 4 20.81 10.18 -60.04
N SER A 5 21.69 9.77 -59.09
CA SER A 5 22.75 10.58 -58.46
C SER A 5 22.48 11.68 -57.41
N LEU A 6 23.25 11.59 -56.30
CA LEU A 6 24.08 12.63 -55.63
C LEU A 6 23.45 13.93 -55.06
N GLY A 7 24.14 14.49 -54.04
CA GLY A 7 23.89 15.81 -53.44
C GLY A 7 22.88 15.79 -52.27
N LEU A 8 23.10 16.34 -51.07
CA LEU A 8 24.12 17.26 -50.53
C LEU A 8 24.05 18.73 -51.04
N VAL A 9 24.41 19.69 -50.18
CA VAL A 9 24.23 21.17 -50.27
C VAL A 9 22.80 21.62 -49.90
N ARG A 10 22.48 22.46 -48.89
CA ARG A 10 23.17 23.37 -47.93
C ARG A 10 23.21 24.88 -48.31
N VAL A 11 22.32 25.66 -47.68
CA VAL A 11 22.33 27.15 -47.40
C VAL A 11 22.07 28.15 -48.56
N ILE A 12 21.14 29.13 -48.38
CA ILE A 12 21.36 30.61 -48.33
C ILE A 12 20.06 31.47 -48.38
N ASN A 13 20.13 32.61 -47.65
CA ASN A 13 19.23 33.77 -47.48
C ASN A 13 18.27 34.22 -48.61
N VAL A 14 17.23 34.97 -48.20
CA VAL A 14 17.00 36.37 -48.66
C VAL A 14 16.62 37.28 -47.46
N ARG A 15 17.08 38.55 -47.45
CA ARG A 15 16.60 39.67 -46.59
C ARG A 15 15.92 40.73 -47.49
N PRO A 16 14.89 41.45 -46.99
CA PRO A 16 15.06 42.91 -46.77
C PRO A 16 14.33 43.41 -45.49
N VAL A 17 14.36 44.70 -45.07
CA VAL A 17 15.46 45.66 -44.81
C VAL A 17 14.86 46.96 -44.19
N ARG A 18 15.42 47.47 -43.06
CA ARG A 18 15.22 48.83 -42.48
C ARG A 18 13.78 49.16 -41.97
N ARG A 19 13.52 50.20 -41.15
CA ARG A 19 14.31 51.38 -40.69
C ARG A 19 13.78 51.93 -39.32
N LYS A 20 14.69 52.39 -38.43
CA LYS A 20 14.65 53.57 -37.49
C LYS A 20 13.38 53.92 -36.65
N SER A 21 13.45 54.53 -35.45
CA SER A 21 14.59 55.03 -34.62
C SER A 21 14.17 55.46 -33.18
N SER A 22 15.18 55.57 -32.28
CA SER A 22 15.33 56.52 -31.14
C SER A 22 14.31 56.56 -29.97
N SER A 23 14.61 56.84 -28.68
CA SER A 23 15.80 56.92 -27.78
C SER A 23 15.86 58.22 -26.96
N LYS A 24 16.11 58.12 -25.63
CA LYS A 24 16.34 59.20 -24.63
C LYS A 24 15.08 60.01 -24.23
N GLY A 25 14.90 60.51 -23.00
CA GLY A 25 15.63 60.24 -21.74
C GLY A 25 15.45 61.28 -20.61
N LEU A 26 15.68 60.83 -19.36
CA LEU A 26 16.17 61.58 -18.16
C LEU A 26 15.31 62.67 -17.46
N LYS A 27 14.97 62.42 -16.17
CA LYS A 27 14.89 63.32 -14.96
C LYS A 27 14.36 62.48 -13.77
N VAL A 28 14.86 62.45 -12.52
CA VAL A 28 15.56 63.40 -11.61
C VAL A 28 14.62 64.55 -11.20
N SER A 29 14.17 64.79 -9.96
CA SER A 29 14.65 64.58 -8.56
C SER A 29 13.44 64.48 -7.59
N LEU A 30 13.47 64.29 -6.25
CA LEU A 30 14.39 63.75 -5.18
C LEU A 30 13.67 63.93 -3.80
N ILE A 31 14.25 63.49 -2.67
CA ILE A 31 13.87 63.81 -1.25
C ILE A 31 12.62 63.07 -0.70
N ALA A 32 12.41 62.83 0.62
CA ALA A 32 13.19 62.10 1.65
C ALA A 32 12.39 62.04 2.99
N PHE A 33 12.77 61.14 3.91
CA PHE A 33 12.50 61.10 5.37
C PHE A 33 11.16 61.59 5.96
N LEU A 34 10.50 60.69 6.71
CA LEU A 34 10.46 60.81 8.17
C LEU A 34 10.14 59.47 8.84
N ALA A 35 10.57 59.31 10.09
CA ALA A 35 10.30 58.16 10.95
C ALA A 35 9.93 58.65 12.35
N ALA A 36 9.06 57.91 13.04
CA ALA A 36 8.75 58.12 14.45
C ALA A 36 8.37 56.78 15.11
N ALA A 37 8.66 56.66 16.40
CA ALA A 37 8.34 55.53 17.26
C ALA A 37 7.99 56.06 18.68
N MET A 38 7.83 55.16 19.66
CA MET A 38 7.69 55.42 21.11
C MET A 38 6.32 55.96 21.61
N VAL A 39 5.84 55.65 22.84
CA VAL A 39 6.02 54.46 23.74
C VAL A 39 5.01 54.50 24.92
N VAL A 40 4.34 53.38 25.26
CA VAL A 40 3.66 53.06 26.57
C VAL A 40 2.54 54.08 26.98
N VAL A 41 1.65 54.03 28.00
CA VAL A 41 1.22 53.16 29.15
C VAL A 41 -0.30 52.80 28.97
N GLY A 42 -1.03 52.04 29.79
CA GLY A 42 -0.80 51.41 31.11
C GLY A 42 -2.01 50.55 31.56
N THR A 43 -2.24 50.37 32.87
CA THR A 43 -3.29 49.49 33.46
C THR A 43 -4.07 50.17 34.60
N PRO A 44 -5.27 49.69 35.02
CA PRO A 44 -5.36 48.63 36.05
C PRO A 44 -6.57 47.65 35.91
N ASN A 45 -6.69 46.70 36.86
CA ASN A 45 -7.72 45.66 36.99
C ASN A 45 -8.28 45.62 38.44
N PRO A 46 -9.55 45.24 38.64
CA PRO A 46 -9.94 44.33 39.74
C PRO A 46 -10.95 43.24 39.28
N ALA A 47 -10.72 41.94 39.52
CA ALA A 47 -10.99 41.21 40.78
C ALA A 47 -12.49 41.27 41.20
N LEU A 48 -13.28 40.20 41.08
CA LEU A 48 -13.49 39.06 42.03
C LEU A 48 -14.52 38.07 41.40
N ALA A 49 -14.79 36.82 41.81
CA ALA A 49 -14.27 35.84 42.81
C ALA A 49 -14.68 34.39 42.39
N ASP A 50 -14.62 33.40 43.30
CA ASP A 50 -15.07 31.98 43.18
C ASP A 50 -15.89 31.59 44.44
N PRO A 51 -16.86 30.64 44.38
CA PRO A 51 -16.66 29.37 45.12
C PRO A 51 -17.30 28.08 44.53
N GLN A 52 -16.87 26.93 45.06
CA GLN A 52 -17.36 25.55 44.83
C GLN A 52 -18.51 25.13 45.81
N PRO A 53 -18.81 23.82 46.05
CA PRO A 53 -19.87 23.00 45.45
C PRO A 53 -20.99 22.63 46.47
N PRO A 54 -21.91 21.66 46.24
CA PRO A 54 -21.63 20.23 46.56
C PRO A 54 -22.41 19.15 45.76
N GLU A 55 -22.03 17.87 45.94
CA GLU A 55 -22.80 16.58 46.12
C GLU A 55 -24.09 16.27 45.30
N SER A 56 -24.57 15.02 45.13
CA SER A 56 -24.38 13.77 45.89
C SER A 56 -24.58 12.47 45.04
N ASP A 57 -23.98 11.36 45.48
CA ASP A 57 -24.51 9.97 45.58
C ASP A 57 -25.16 9.23 44.37
N LEU A 58 -25.16 7.88 44.27
CA LEU A 58 -24.91 6.82 45.27
C LEU A 58 -24.33 5.54 44.59
N PHE A 59 -23.70 4.66 45.38
CA PHE A 59 -23.31 3.28 44.99
C PHE A 59 -24.51 2.32 44.88
N VAL A 60 -24.31 1.18 44.20
CA VAL A 60 -24.44 -0.19 44.77
C VAL A 60 -23.93 -1.23 43.76
N GLU A 61 -23.24 -2.27 44.24
CA GLU A 61 -22.79 -3.44 43.48
C GLU A 61 -23.70 -4.65 43.79
N ASP A 62 -23.87 -5.56 42.82
CA ASP A 62 -23.94 -7.04 42.92
C ASP A 62 -24.45 -7.59 41.57
N GLN A 63 -23.91 -8.60 40.88
CA GLN A 63 -23.21 -9.87 41.18
C GLN A 63 -24.12 -11.10 41.33
N VAL A 64 -23.52 -12.27 41.07
CA VAL A 64 -23.99 -13.65 41.36
C VAL A 64 -24.98 -14.31 40.35
N GLU A 65 -24.42 -15.26 39.55
CA GLU A 65 -24.88 -16.65 39.25
C GLU A 65 -26.36 -16.94 38.84
N GLU A 66 -26.77 -18.04 38.20
CA GLU A 66 -26.30 -19.11 37.29
C GLU A 66 -27.57 -19.96 36.97
N SER A 67 -27.44 -21.09 36.26
CA SER A 67 -28.50 -22.08 35.95
C SER A 67 -29.58 -21.65 34.92
N GLY A 68 -30.18 -22.56 34.14
CA GLY A 68 -29.91 -24.00 34.04
C GLY A 68 -30.52 -24.67 32.79
N GLN A 69 -29.74 -25.60 32.24
CA GLN A 69 -30.03 -26.85 31.50
C GLN A 69 -31.45 -27.24 30.97
N ASP A 70 -31.37 -27.91 29.80
CA ASP A 70 -32.11 -29.09 29.31
C ASP A 70 -33.63 -29.07 29.08
N ALA A 71 -34.04 -29.28 27.81
CA ALA A 71 -34.72 -30.52 27.36
C ALA A 71 -35.09 -30.49 25.85
N GLU A 72 -34.87 -31.61 25.14
CA GLU A 72 -35.64 -31.97 23.92
C GLU A 72 -36.91 -32.76 24.32
N PRO A 73 -37.86 -33.00 23.40
CA PRO A 73 -37.81 -34.29 22.69
C PRO A 73 -38.32 -34.31 21.22
N GLU A 74 -37.56 -35.01 20.39
CA GLU A 74 -37.93 -36.08 19.42
C GLU A 74 -39.28 -36.16 18.65
N LEU A 75 -39.17 -36.70 17.41
CA LEU A 75 -40.18 -37.37 16.56
C LEU A 75 -41.21 -36.47 15.83
N SER A 76 -41.76 -36.83 14.66
CA SER A 76 -41.76 -38.13 13.93
C SER A 76 -41.66 -38.00 12.38
N ASN A 77 -41.22 -39.07 11.71
CA ASN A 77 -41.15 -39.21 10.24
C ASN A 77 -42.52 -39.33 9.53
N THR A 78 -42.55 -39.04 8.23
CA THR A 78 -43.30 -39.87 7.25
C THR A 78 -42.72 -39.74 5.83
N GLU A 79 -42.48 -40.87 5.16
CA GLU A 79 -42.16 -40.98 3.72
C GLU A 79 -43.41 -41.42 2.93
N ILE A 80 -43.40 -41.25 1.59
CA ILE A 80 -44.16 -41.98 0.53
C ILE A 80 -44.09 -41.13 -0.79
N SER A 81 -43.96 -41.64 -2.02
CA SER A 81 -43.13 -42.71 -2.64
C SER A 81 -43.54 -42.86 -4.13
N ASP A 82 -42.58 -42.93 -5.07
CA ASP A 82 -42.73 -43.44 -6.48
C ASP A 82 -43.78 -42.77 -7.41
N GLU A 83 -43.87 -42.94 -8.74
CA GLU A 83 -43.17 -43.62 -9.89
C GLU A 83 -43.53 -42.77 -11.18
N SER A 84 -43.13 -42.91 -12.46
CA SER A 84 -42.13 -43.66 -13.27
C SER A 84 -42.10 -43.14 -14.74
N LEU A 85 -41.43 -43.87 -15.66
CA LEU A 85 -41.55 -43.84 -17.16
C LEU A 85 -41.05 -42.55 -17.89
N SER A 86 -40.01 -42.52 -18.76
CA SER A 86 -39.66 -43.21 -20.04
C SER A 86 -40.12 -42.45 -21.32
N ALA A 87 -39.49 -42.50 -22.52
CA ALA A 87 -38.09 -42.74 -22.96
C ALA A 87 -37.95 -42.53 -24.51
N LYS A 88 -36.82 -41.96 -24.99
CA LYS A 88 -36.40 -41.79 -26.43
C LYS A 88 -37.31 -40.86 -27.28
N SER A 89 -36.98 -40.39 -28.50
CA SER A 89 -35.83 -40.55 -29.43
C SER A 89 -35.43 -39.20 -30.10
N ALA A 90 -34.48 -39.18 -31.05
CA ALA A 90 -33.97 -37.96 -31.70
C ALA A 90 -34.01 -38.01 -33.24
N SER A 91 -34.16 -36.85 -33.90
CA SER A 91 -33.86 -36.63 -35.33
C SER A 91 -33.69 -35.12 -35.68
N GLU A 92 -32.77 -34.87 -36.61
CA GLU A 92 -32.13 -33.64 -37.16
C GLU A 92 -32.98 -32.40 -37.57
N PRO A 93 -32.35 -31.25 -37.98
CA PRO A 93 -32.89 -29.90 -37.78
C PRO A 93 -33.20 -29.05 -39.03
N GLU A 94 -34.02 -28.01 -38.87
CA GLU A 94 -34.02 -26.71 -39.58
C GLU A 94 -35.09 -25.76 -38.96
N PRO A 95 -35.13 -24.44 -39.25
CA PRO A 95 -34.10 -23.51 -39.71
C PRO A 95 -33.91 -22.32 -38.72
N VAL A 96 -33.02 -21.36 -39.03
CA VAL A 96 -32.85 -20.14 -38.22
C VAL A 96 -34.03 -19.17 -38.39
N GLN A 97 -34.64 -18.73 -37.28
CA GLN A 97 -35.59 -17.60 -37.24
C GLN A 97 -35.00 -16.41 -36.45
N PRO A 98 -35.45 -15.17 -36.72
CA PRO A 98 -34.94 -13.98 -36.04
C PRO A 98 -35.32 -13.96 -34.56
N ALA A 99 -34.53 -13.24 -33.75
CA ALA A 99 -34.73 -13.15 -32.30
C ALA A 99 -36.11 -12.57 -31.96
N VAL A 100 -36.92 -13.38 -31.28
CA VAL A 100 -38.13 -12.91 -30.59
C VAL A 100 -37.69 -12.29 -29.26
N GLU A 101 -38.21 -11.10 -28.97
CA GLU A 101 -38.02 -10.42 -27.69
C GLU A 101 -38.80 -11.21 -26.61
N GLU A 102 -38.09 -11.87 -25.68
CA GLU A 102 -38.74 -12.69 -24.65
C GLU A 102 -39.61 -11.80 -23.74
N PRO A 103 -40.88 -12.17 -23.47
CA PRO A 103 -41.69 -11.46 -22.50
C PRO A 103 -41.09 -11.64 -21.10
N LEU A 104 -41.00 -10.54 -20.34
CA LEU A 104 -40.47 -10.53 -18.97
C LEU A 104 -41.09 -11.65 -18.12
N PRO A 105 -40.28 -12.43 -17.38
CA PRO A 105 -40.78 -13.59 -16.64
C PRO A 105 -41.77 -13.15 -15.56
N THR A 106 -42.91 -13.83 -15.51
CA THR A 106 -43.93 -13.60 -14.48
C THR A 106 -43.41 -13.99 -13.10
N ALA A 107 -43.61 -13.12 -12.11
CA ALA A 107 -43.10 -13.31 -10.76
C ALA A 107 -43.69 -14.56 -10.08
N SER A 108 -42.88 -15.25 -9.27
CA SER A 108 -43.36 -16.37 -8.45
C SER A 108 -44.24 -15.88 -7.29
N ALA A 109 -45.16 -16.73 -6.84
CA ALA A 109 -46.06 -16.41 -5.72
C ALA A 109 -45.30 -16.07 -4.42
N GLU A 110 -44.15 -16.71 -4.19
CA GLU A 110 -43.26 -16.45 -3.07
C GLU A 110 -42.64 -15.03 -3.11
N ALA A 111 -42.22 -14.57 -4.30
CA ALA A 111 -41.60 -13.24 -4.41
C ALA A 111 -42.62 -12.09 -4.20
N VAL A 112 -43.86 -12.32 -4.60
CA VAL A 112 -44.98 -11.40 -4.32
C VAL A 112 -45.31 -11.40 -2.82
N SER A 113 -45.23 -12.55 -2.14
CA SER A 113 -45.52 -12.64 -0.70
C SER A 113 -44.43 -11.99 0.16
N ASP A 114 -43.15 -12.10 -0.23
CA ASP A 114 -42.01 -11.47 0.45
C ASP A 114 -42.04 -9.95 0.41
N LEU A 115 -42.33 -9.37 -0.76
CA LEU A 115 -42.48 -7.92 -0.89
C LEU A 115 -43.64 -7.40 -0.03
N LYS A 116 -44.78 -8.11 -0.01
CA LYS A 116 -45.92 -7.75 0.84
C LYS A 116 -45.57 -7.87 2.33
N TYR A 117 -44.92 -8.96 2.75
CA TYR A 117 -44.52 -9.20 4.13
C TYR A 117 -43.65 -8.07 4.68
N LEU A 118 -42.65 -7.61 3.92
CA LEU A 118 -41.79 -6.49 4.33
C LEU A 118 -42.57 -5.17 4.41
N GLY A 119 -43.49 -4.93 3.46
CA GLY A 119 -44.39 -3.78 3.48
C GLY A 119 -45.31 -3.75 4.72
N ASP A 120 -45.96 -4.88 5.03
CA ASP A 120 -46.82 -5.04 6.21
C ASP A 120 -46.01 -4.83 7.51
N LEU A 121 -44.82 -5.44 7.59
CA LEU A 121 -43.91 -5.33 8.73
C LEU A 121 -43.52 -3.88 9.00
N PHE A 122 -43.12 -3.13 7.97
CA PHE A 122 -42.76 -1.71 8.10
C PHE A 122 -43.97 -0.79 8.33
N ALA A 123 -45.15 -1.16 7.84
CA ALA A 123 -46.39 -0.43 8.10
C ALA A 123 -46.90 -0.61 9.54
N SER A 124 -46.58 -1.71 10.21
CA SER A 124 -46.94 -1.94 11.63
C SER A 124 -46.13 -1.10 12.64
N ALA A 125 -45.10 -0.39 12.18
CA ALA A 125 -44.13 0.30 13.02
C ALA A 125 -44.72 1.49 13.79
N GLN A 126 -44.59 1.48 15.12
CA GLN A 126 -44.90 2.62 15.99
C GLN A 126 -43.68 3.53 16.18
N ALA A 127 -43.89 4.76 16.64
CA ALA A 127 -42.79 5.71 16.84
C ALA A 127 -41.79 5.21 17.89
N GLY A 128 -40.50 5.26 17.56
CA GLY A 128 -39.41 4.72 18.40
C GLY A 128 -39.30 3.18 18.42
N ALA A 129 -40.14 2.44 17.68
CA ALA A 129 -40.08 0.99 17.66
C ALA A 129 -38.77 0.45 17.06
N THR A 130 -38.34 -0.72 17.51
CA THR A 130 -37.27 -1.50 16.87
C THR A 130 -37.87 -2.71 16.16
N ILE A 131 -37.63 -2.82 14.87
CA ILE A 131 -38.08 -3.90 13.99
C ILE A 131 -36.88 -4.81 13.71
N THR A 132 -37.00 -6.10 13.96
CA THR A 132 -36.05 -7.10 13.47
C THR A 132 -36.63 -7.78 12.23
N VAL A 133 -35.92 -7.68 11.10
CA VAL A 133 -36.23 -8.45 9.89
C VAL A 133 -35.57 -9.83 10.02
N PRO A 134 -36.33 -10.94 9.97
CA PRO A 134 -35.76 -12.29 10.09
C PRO A 134 -34.59 -12.57 9.13
N ALA A 135 -33.59 -13.30 9.62
CA ALA A 135 -32.38 -13.63 8.87
C ALA A 135 -32.65 -14.73 7.82
N ARG A 136 -33.21 -14.33 6.67
CA ARG A 136 -33.40 -15.18 5.48
C ARG A 136 -33.24 -14.41 4.18
N THR A 137 -33.29 -15.12 3.06
CA THR A 137 -33.48 -14.51 1.74
C THR A 137 -34.93 -14.05 1.57
N TYR A 138 -35.10 -12.87 0.99
CA TYR A 138 -36.34 -12.26 0.54
C TYR A 138 -36.27 -12.06 -0.97
N ASN A 139 -37.12 -12.73 -1.72
CA ASN A 139 -37.22 -12.59 -3.17
C ASN A 139 -38.16 -11.42 -3.48
N LEU A 140 -37.70 -10.39 -4.17
CA LEU A 140 -38.44 -9.14 -4.36
C LEU A 140 -38.80 -8.92 -5.83
N THR A 141 -40.09 -8.69 -6.10
CA THR A 141 -40.60 -8.38 -7.44
C THR A 141 -41.69 -7.31 -7.37
N GLY A 142 -41.30 -6.03 -7.45
CA GLY A 142 -42.24 -4.90 -7.57
C GLY A 142 -41.60 -3.52 -7.42
N ASP A 143 -42.41 -2.47 -7.58
CA ASP A 143 -41.93 -1.08 -7.59
C ASP A 143 -41.27 -0.64 -6.26
N VAL A 144 -42.02 -0.74 -5.15
CA VAL A 144 -41.72 -0.05 -3.89
C VAL A 144 -42.08 -0.88 -2.66
N ILE A 145 -41.18 -0.87 -1.67
CA ILE A 145 -41.45 -1.22 -0.28
C ILE A 145 -41.45 0.10 0.52
N GLU A 146 -42.60 0.45 1.10
CA GLU A 146 -42.77 1.67 1.89
C GLU A 146 -42.02 1.54 3.22
N LEU A 147 -40.92 2.27 3.38
CA LEU A 147 -40.11 2.26 4.62
C LEU A 147 -40.91 2.84 5.80
N PRO A 148 -40.58 2.45 7.06
CA PRO A 148 -41.32 2.87 8.24
C PRO A 148 -41.50 4.39 8.31
N TYR A 149 -42.75 4.83 8.42
CA TYR A 149 -43.06 6.27 8.47
C TYR A 149 -42.97 6.84 9.87
N ALA A 150 -43.30 6.05 10.89
CA ALA A 150 -43.32 6.51 12.27
C ALA A 150 -41.92 6.97 12.72
N SER A 151 -41.87 8.10 13.43
CA SER A 151 -40.61 8.76 13.73
C SER A 151 -39.70 7.91 14.62
N ASN A 152 -38.39 7.98 14.38
CA ASN A 152 -37.33 7.35 15.19
C ASN A 152 -37.33 5.81 15.20
N VAL A 153 -37.98 5.15 14.24
CA VAL A 153 -37.94 3.68 14.09
C VAL A 153 -36.53 3.19 13.77
N THR A 154 -36.14 2.07 14.38
CA THR A 154 -34.91 1.34 14.07
C THR A 154 -35.24 0.02 13.38
N VAL A 155 -34.54 -0.31 12.29
CA VAL A 155 -34.65 -1.58 11.57
C VAL A 155 -33.34 -2.34 11.66
N ILE A 156 -33.39 -3.60 12.09
CA ILE A 156 -32.26 -4.52 12.17
C ILE A 156 -32.49 -5.62 11.14
N ALA A 157 -31.65 -5.68 10.11
CA ALA A 157 -31.70 -6.63 9.01
C ALA A 157 -30.43 -7.50 8.92
N THR A 158 -29.68 -7.63 10.02
CA THR A 158 -28.47 -8.47 10.11
C THR A 158 -28.80 -9.92 9.76
N GLY A 159 -28.13 -10.47 8.74
CA GLY A 159 -28.38 -11.82 8.22
C GLY A 159 -29.49 -11.92 7.18
N ALA A 160 -30.33 -10.89 6.98
CA ALA A 160 -31.29 -10.85 5.89
C ALA A 160 -30.61 -10.59 4.54
N THR A 161 -31.13 -11.20 3.47
CA THR A 161 -30.69 -10.97 2.09
C THR A 161 -31.89 -10.57 1.23
N PHE A 162 -31.81 -9.44 0.55
CA PHE A 162 -32.86 -8.90 -0.31
C PHE A 162 -32.40 -9.03 -1.77
N THR A 163 -33.10 -9.85 -2.57
CA THR A 163 -32.70 -10.19 -3.95
C THR A 163 -33.80 -9.87 -4.97
N GLY A 164 -33.42 -9.43 -6.17
CA GLY A 164 -34.36 -9.19 -7.28
C GLY A 164 -34.56 -7.69 -7.58
N GLN A 165 -35.79 -7.20 -7.40
CA GLN A 165 -36.17 -5.82 -7.74
C GLN A 165 -37.17 -5.22 -6.73
N ALA A 166 -36.74 -4.15 -6.05
CA ALA A 166 -37.59 -3.29 -5.23
C ALA A 166 -36.90 -1.95 -4.87
N THR A 167 -37.69 -0.89 -4.75
CA THR A 167 -37.25 0.38 -4.14
C THR A 167 -37.62 0.42 -2.66
N PHE A 168 -36.65 0.47 -1.75
CA PHE A 168 -36.89 0.79 -0.33
C PHE A 168 -37.10 2.31 -0.20
N GLY A 169 -38.37 2.72 -0.28
CA GLY A 169 -38.77 4.12 -0.45
C GLY A 169 -39.21 4.80 0.84
N SER A 170 -38.61 5.95 1.17
CA SER A 170 -39.05 6.80 2.28
C SER A 170 -39.43 8.21 1.83
N ALA A 171 -40.50 8.72 2.43
CA ALA A 171 -41.19 9.94 2.01
C ALA A 171 -41.60 10.79 3.22
N LEU A 172 -40.95 11.94 3.43
CA LEU A 172 -41.13 12.79 4.63
C LEU A 172 -40.81 12.06 5.97
N GLY A 173 -40.07 10.94 5.92
CA GLY A 173 -39.74 10.15 7.11
C GLY A 173 -38.73 10.85 8.03
N GLN A 174 -38.77 10.54 9.33
CA GLN A 174 -37.93 11.19 10.34
C GLN A 174 -37.27 10.17 11.28
N GLY A 175 -35.95 10.26 11.47
CA GLY A 175 -35.23 9.50 12.50
C GLY A 175 -35.00 8.02 12.20
N LEU A 176 -35.29 7.55 10.97
CA LEU A 176 -35.13 6.16 10.57
C LEU A 176 -33.68 5.69 10.72
N LYS A 177 -33.45 4.64 11.50
CA LYS A 177 -32.17 3.93 11.57
C LYS A 177 -32.30 2.57 10.90
N TRP A 178 -31.34 2.18 10.08
CA TRP A 178 -31.26 0.86 9.46
C TRP A 178 -29.86 0.27 9.67
N THR A 179 -29.80 -0.95 10.20
CA THR A 179 -28.56 -1.69 10.43
C THR A 179 -28.61 -3.07 9.75
N GLY A 180 -27.58 -3.40 8.97
CA GLY A 180 -27.41 -4.72 8.37
C GLY A 180 -28.17 -4.96 7.05
N GLY A 181 -27.99 -6.15 6.50
CA GLY A 181 -28.64 -6.63 5.28
C GLY A 181 -27.69 -6.74 4.09
N THR A 182 -27.87 -7.78 3.29
CA THR A 182 -27.25 -7.93 1.96
C THR A 182 -28.28 -7.65 0.87
N PHE A 183 -27.92 -6.87 -0.15
CA PHE A 183 -28.80 -6.46 -1.24
C PHE A 183 -28.16 -6.86 -2.58
N THR A 184 -28.93 -7.45 -3.50
CA THR A 184 -28.42 -7.90 -4.82
C THR A 184 -29.52 -7.93 -5.90
N ALA A 185 -29.19 -7.70 -7.17
CA ALA A 185 -30.19 -7.68 -8.25
C ALA A 185 -30.61 -9.08 -8.75
N GLY A 186 -29.89 -10.14 -8.38
CA GLY A 186 -30.13 -11.53 -8.83
C GLY A 186 -29.80 -11.82 -10.32
N GLY A 187 -29.85 -10.81 -11.20
CA GLY A 187 -29.55 -10.93 -12.62
C GLY A 187 -29.41 -9.58 -13.33
N SER A 188 -29.24 -9.60 -14.65
CA SER A 188 -29.02 -8.40 -15.48
C SER A 188 -30.33 -7.65 -15.77
N GLY A 189 -30.81 -6.86 -14.82
CA GLY A 189 -31.94 -5.94 -15.01
C GLY A 189 -32.64 -5.49 -13.73
N GLY A 190 -32.64 -6.34 -12.69
CA GLY A 190 -33.20 -6.00 -11.37
C GLY A 190 -32.44 -4.87 -10.68
N SER A 191 -33.05 -4.27 -9.66
CA SER A 191 -32.39 -3.30 -8.78
C SER A 191 -33.04 -3.26 -7.41
N VAL A 192 -32.24 -3.42 -6.36
CA VAL A 192 -32.65 -3.37 -4.95
C VAL A 192 -31.87 -2.24 -4.26
N HIS A 193 -32.56 -1.14 -3.99
CA HIS A 193 -31.94 0.13 -3.62
C HIS A 193 -32.80 0.99 -2.70
N PHE A 194 -32.23 2.07 -2.17
CA PHE A 194 -32.91 3.01 -1.27
C PHE A 194 -33.15 4.36 -1.96
N ALA A 195 -34.36 4.89 -1.78
CA ALA A 195 -34.72 6.22 -2.27
C ALA A 195 -35.35 7.05 -1.15
N LEU A 196 -34.70 8.17 -0.83
CA LEU A 196 -34.92 8.95 0.39
C LEU A 196 -35.29 10.38 0.02
N MET A 197 -36.59 10.65 -0.07
CA MET A 197 -37.11 11.95 -0.48
C MET A 197 -37.71 12.73 0.70
N GLN A 198 -37.18 13.94 0.92
CA GLN A 198 -37.50 14.85 2.04
C GLN A 198 -37.42 14.19 3.43
N VAL A 199 -36.52 13.20 3.58
CA VAL A 199 -36.24 12.47 4.82
C VAL A 199 -35.37 13.33 5.74
N LYS A 200 -35.51 13.16 7.07
CA LYS A 200 -34.67 13.85 8.07
C LYS A 200 -34.06 12.89 9.08
N ASN A 201 -32.81 13.16 9.49
CA ASN A 201 -32.12 12.47 10.58
C ASN A 201 -32.03 10.95 10.41
N ALA A 202 -31.82 10.45 9.19
CA ALA A 202 -31.78 9.01 8.91
C ALA A 202 -30.35 8.45 8.89
N ALA A 203 -30.19 7.22 9.37
CA ALA A 203 -28.90 6.53 9.45
C ALA A 203 -28.96 5.11 8.84
N PHE A 204 -27.94 4.74 8.08
CA PHE A 204 -27.82 3.48 7.36
C PHE A 204 -26.43 2.89 7.66
N THR A 205 -26.35 1.66 8.17
CA THR A 205 -25.09 1.13 8.74
C THR A 205 -24.93 -0.39 8.56
N ASP A 206 -23.69 -0.86 8.36
CA ASP A 206 -23.31 -2.28 8.25
C ASP A 206 -23.96 -3.04 7.08
N MET A 207 -24.24 -2.35 5.97
CA MET A 207 -24.99 -2.88 4.82
C MET A 207 -24.06 -3.33 3.68
N LYS A 208 -24.39 -4.46 3.01
CA LYS A 208 -23.65 -4.95 1.83
C LYS A 208 -24.53 -4.86 0.58
N PHE A 209 -24.06 -4.20 -0.46
CA PHE A 209 -24.68 -4.16 -1.79
C PHE A 209 -23.77 -4.89 -2.78
N ASP A 210 -24.23 -6.02 -3.34
CA ASP A 210 -23.45 -6.89 -4.23
C ASP A 210 -24.16 -6.97 -5.58
N ARG A 211 -23.73 -6.16 -6.55
CA ARG A 211 -24.40 -5.96 -7.84
C ARG A 211 -25.90 -5.72 -7.64
N ALA A 212 -26.20 -4.82 -6.70
CA ALA A 212 -27.56 -4.51 -6.26
C ALA A 212 -28.32 -3.59 -7.22
N VAL A 213 -27.62 -2.95 -8.16
CA VAL A 213 -28.16 -1.88 -9.01
C VAL A 213 -27.69 -2.04 -10.47
N ALA A 214 -28.62 -1.83 -11.40
CA ALA A 214 -28.40 -1.87 -12.83
C ALA A 214 -27.68 -0.60 -13.36
N PHE A 215 -27.56 -0.46 -14.68
CA PHE A 215 -27.22 0.82 -15.31
C PHE A 215 -28.25 1.90 -14.96
N ARG A 216 -27.80 3.16 -14.86
CA ARG A 216 -28.65 4.36 -14.66
C ARG A 216 -29.47 4.39 -13.35
N THR A 217 -29.06 3.67 -12.32
CA THR A 217 -29.70 3.71 -11.00
C THR A 217 -28.68 3.68 -9.87
N HIS A 218 -29.14 3.98 -8.66
CA HIS A 218 -28.34 4.45 -7.53
C HIS A 218 -28.58 3.55 -6.32
N VAL A 219 -27.59 3.36 -5.46
CA VAL A 219 -27.75 2.54 -4.24
C VAL A 219 -28.51 3.32 -3.17
N PHE A 220 -28.21 4.60 -3.06
CA PHE A 220 -28.98 5.60 -2.33
C PHE A 220 -29.24 6.81 -3.24
N ASP A 221 -30.51 7.09 -3.52
CA ASP A 221 -30.95 8.36 -4.11
C ASP A 221 -31.47 9.28 -2.99
N VAL A 222 -30.79 10.41 -2.76
CA VAL A 222 -31.02 11.31 -1.61
C VAL A 222 -31.55 12.66 -2.10
N MET A 223 -32.88 12.78 -2.18
CA MET A 223 -33.60 13.92 -2.76
C MET A 223 -34.15 14.89 -1.70
N ALA A 224 -33.65 16.12 -1.67
CA ALA A 224 -34.09 17.18 -0.76
C ALA A 224 -34.17 16.78 0.74
N SER A 225 -33.27 15.90 1.17
CA SER A 225 -33.25 15.26 2.49
C SER A 225 -32.14 15.84 3.38
N ASP A 226 -32.37 15.90 4.70
CA ASP A 226 -31.45 16.49 5.66
C ASP A 226 -30.87 15.49 6.66
N SER A 227 -29.61 15.68 7.03
CA SER A 227 -28.94 14.96 8.12
C SER A 227 -28.96 13.45 7.90
N ILE A 228 -28.48 13.02 6.73
CA ILE A 228 -28.45 11.63 6.27
C ILE A 228 -27.05 11.04 6.50
N ARG A 229 -26.97 9.89 7.18
CA ARG A 229 -25.72 9.26 7.61
C ARG A 229 -25.60 7.84 7.06
N ILE A 230 -24.64 7.60 6.18
CA ILE A 230 -24.29 6.29 5.62
C ILE A 230 -22.92 5.90 6.16
N ASN A 231 -22.81 4.78 6.87
CA ASN A 231 -21.61 4.39 7.61
C ASN A 231 -21.30 2.90 7.47
N ASN A 232 -20.03 2.53 7.27
CA ASN A 232 -19.58 1.13 7.20
C ASN A 232 -20.40 0.26 6.20
N ILE A 233 -20.74 0.82 5.03
CA ILE A 233 -21.37 0.05 3.95
C ILE A 233 -20.30 -0.52 3.00
N ARG A 234 -20.62 -1.60 2.29
CA ARG A 234 -19.78 -2.16 1.22
C ARG A 234 -20.58 -2.29 -0.07
N VAL A 235 -20.17 -1.55 -1.11
CA VAL A 235 -20.81 -1.56 -2.44
C VAL A 235 -19.86 -2.20 -3.46
N ILE A 236 -20.29 -3.32 -4.06
CA ILE A 236 -19.48 -4.18 -4.95
C ILE A 236 -20.17 -4.26 -6.32
N GLY A 237 -19.62 -3.55 -7.32
CA GLY A 237 -20.15 -3.50 -8.68
C GLY A 237 -21.47 -2.73 -8.78
N TYR A 238 -21.42 -1.52 -9.34
CA TYR A 238 -22.57 -0.62 -9.50
C TYR A 238 -22.41 0.19 -10.78
N GLY A 239 -23.42 0.14 -11.66
CA GLY A 239 -23.25 0.39 -13.11
C GLY A 239 -23.11 -0.90 -13.92
N SER A 240 -23.88 -1.93 -13.56
CA SER A 240 -23.90 -3.32 -14.06
C SER A 240 -23.09 -3.67 -15.34
N GLY A 241 -21.98 -4.39 -15.16
CA GLY A 241 -21.30 -5.11 -16.24
C GLY A 241 -19.91 -4.57 -16.63
N THR A 242 -19.37 -5.08 -17.74
CA THR A 242 -18.00 -4.79 -18.20
C THR A 242 -17.93 -3.93 -19.46
N ASP A 243 -19.03 -3.78 -20.19
CA ASP A 243 -19.10 -3.09 -21.47
C ASP A 243 -19.68 -1.68 -21.30
N PHE A 244 -19.00 -0.69 -21.87
CA PHE A 244 -19.40 0.72 -21.88
C PHE A 244 -19.66 1.24 -23.31
N THR A 245 -19.58 0.38 -24.34
CA THR A 245 -19.87 0.76 -25.72
C THR A 245 -21.34 1.15 -25.87
N GLY A 246 -21.61 2.12 -26.75
CA GLY A 246 -22.97 2.64 -26.97
C GLY A 246 -23.57 3.50 -25.85
N LEU A 247 -22.96 3.60 -24.67
CA LEU A 247 -23.52 4.39 -23.56
C LEU A 247 -23.54 5.90 -23.89
N THR A 248 -24.74 6.44 -24.08
CA THR A 248 -25.03 7.87 -24.19
C THR A 248 -24.88 8.58 -22.84
N ASP A 249 -24.63 9.90 -22.88
CA ASP A 249 -24.20 10.73 -21.75
C ASP A 249 -24.80 10.32 -20.40
N HIS A 250 -26.13 10.37 -20.23
CA HIS A 250 -26.78 10.10 -18.93
C HIS A 250 -26.50 8.70 -18.33
N ALA A 251 -26.08 7.69 -19.11
CA ALA A 251 -25.64 6.40 -18.57
C ALA A 251 -24.26 6.44 -17.90
N ARG A 252 -23.44 7.45 -18.21
CA ARG A 252 -22.07 7.58 -17.71
C ARG A 252 -22.02 8.12 -16.27
N TYR A 253 -23.12 8.68 -15.76
CA TYR A 253 -23.18 9.47 -14.52
C TYR A 253 -23.78 8.77 -13.29
N ALA A 254 -23.95 7.44 -13.26
CA ALA A 254 -24.56 6.81 -12.08
C ALA A 254 -23.65 6.90 -10.83
N GLU A 255 -24.11 7.60 -9.79
CA GLU A 255 -23.50 7.57 -8.46
C GLU A 255 -24.08 6.46 -7.58
N ALA A 256 -23.27 5.77 -6.78
CA ALA A 256 -23.77 4.86 -5.75
C ALA A 256 -24.58 5.63 -4.68
N VAL A 257 -24.09 6.79 -4.25
CA VAL A 257 -24.84 7.74 -3.43
C VAL A 257 -25.07 9.03 -4.23
N GLN A 258 -26.25 9.17 -4.82
CA GLN A 258 -26.69 10.40 -5.48
C GLN A 258 -27.23 11.38 -4.43
N ILE A 259 -26.86 12.66 -4.54
CA ILE A 259 -27.28 13.71 -3.62
C ILE A 259 -27.90 14.85 -4.43
N ASP A 260 -29.22 14.88 -4.51
CA ASP A 260 -29.92 15.77 -5.44
C ASP A 260 -31.01 16.62 -4.76
N ARG A 261 -31.47 17.64 -5.48
CA ARG A 261 -32.66 18.41 -5.12
C ARG A 261 -33.94 17.69 -5.53
N HIS A 262 -35.07 18.09 -4.96
CA HIS A 262 -36.39 17.66 -5.44
C HIS A 262 -36.87 18.56 -6.59
N ALA A 263 -36.49 18.21 -7.82
CA ALA A 263 -36.96 18.88 -9.03
C ALA A 263 -37.39 17.88 -10.11
N GLU A 264 -38.31 18.31 -10.96
CA GLU A 264 -38.76 17.56 -12.12
C GLU A 264 -37.59 17.33 -13.08
N GLY A 265 -37.27 16.06 -13.33
CA GLY A 265 -36.14 15.63 -14.17
C GLY A 265 -34.76 15.50 -13.52
N SER A 266 -34.56 15.83 -12.22
CA SER A 266 -33.23 15.65 -11.57
C SER A 266 -33.02 14.27 -10.92
N GLY A 267 -34.02 13.76 -10.20
CA GLY A 267 -33.94 12.46 -9.50
C GLY A 267 -34.50 11.30 -10.33
N GLY A 268 -33.91 11.00 -11.49
CA GLY A 268 -34.09 9.75 -12.25
C GLY A 268 -35.54 9.25 -12.46
N ASN A 269 -36.52 10.14 -12.47
CA ASN A 269 -37.93 9.88 -12.21
C ASN A 269 -38.25 9.19 -10.85
N ALA A 270 -38.48 9.99 -9.80
CA ALA A 270 -39.32 9.60 -8.66
C ALA A 270 -40.74 9.13 -9.08
N TRP A 271 -41.15 9.45 -10.32
CA TRP A 271 -42.30 8.91 -11.03
C TRP A 271 -42.17 7.42 -11.41
N ASN A 272 -40.97 6.95 -11.79
CA ASN A 272 -40.70 5.56 -12.17
C ASN A 272 -40.66 4.65 -10.93
N TYR A 273 -40.03 5.12 -9.86
CA TYR A 273 -39.87 4.38 -8.61
C TYR A 273 -41.11 4.41 -7.70
N GLY A 274 -42.29 4.82 -8.19
CA GLY A 274 -43.56 4.84 -7.45
C GLY A 274 -43.63 5.74 -6.20
N LEU A 275 -42.53 6.37 -5.78
CA LEU A 275 -42.41 7.28 -4.63
C LEU A 275 -43.38 8.46 -4.72
N ASP A 276 -43.63 8.93 -5.94
CA ASP A 276 -44.66 9.89 -6.30
C ASP A 276 -46.03 9.55 -5.66
N ARG A 277 -46.43 8.27 -5.67
CA ARG A 277 -47.70 7.79 -5.09
C ARG A 277 -47.67 7.88 -3.57
N LEU A 278 -46.54 7.56 -2.95
CA LEU A 278 -46.34 7.71 -1.49
C LEU A 278 -46.34 9.18 -1.06
N PHE A 279 -45.79 10.07 -1.87
CA PHE A 279 -45.83 11.51 -1.61
C PHE A 279 -47.24 12.09 -1.74
N LYS A 280 -47.96 11.77 -2.82
CA LYS A 280 -49.36 12.21 -3.00
C LYS A 280 -50.26 11.73 -1.85
N LYS A 281 -50.04 10.49 -1.38
CA LYS A 281 -50.68 9.90 -0.18
C LYS A 281 -50.36 10.65 1.13
N ARG A 282 -49.13 11.14 1.33
CA ARG A 282 -48.68 11.76 2.60
C ARG A 282 -48.75 13.30 2.64
N ALA A 283 -48.63 13.98 1.49
CA ALA A 283 -48.43 15.43 1.40
C ALA A 283 -49.66 16.23 0.90
N GLY A 284 -50.68 15.57 0.36
CA GLY A 284 -51.98 16.19 0.06
C GLY A 284 -52.05 17.16 -1.12
N GLY A 285 -51.00 17.30 -1.92
CA GLY A 285 -50.97 18.25 -3.05
C GLY A 285 -49.55 18.52 -3.53
N ASN A 286 -49.41 19.54 -4.39
CA ASN A 286 -48.17 19.88 -5.12
C ASN A 286 -46.91 19.87 -4.22
N TYR A 287 -46.05 18.89 -4.45
CA TYR A 287 -44.91 18.49 -3.61
C TYR A 287 -43.56 18.92 -4.20
N PHE A 288 -43.56 19.48 -5.42
CA PHE A 288 -42.36 20.02 -6.06
C PHE A 288 -41.87 21.26 -5.33
N LEU A 289 -40.61 21.23 -4.89
CA LEU A 289 -39.98 22.26 -4.06
C LEU A 289 -38.62 22.58 -4.68
N PRO A 290 -38.58 23.37 -5.78
CA PRO A 290 -37.41 23.50 -6.66
C PRO A 290 -36.16 24.08 -5.97
N ASP A 291 -36.35 24.72 -4.82
CA ASP A 291 -35.33 25.34 -3.98
C ASP A 291 -34.96 24.51 -2.72
N ARG A 292 -35.52 23.30 -2.54
CA ARG A 292 -35.07 22.37 -1.47
C ARG A 292 -33.94 21.47 -1.96
N HIS A 293 -32.80 21.60 -1.30
CA HIS A 293 -31.58 20.82 -1.54
C HIS A 293 -31.40 19.75 -0.47
N SER A 294 -30.62 18.71 -0.78
CA SER A 294 -30.13 17.77 0.24
C SER A 294 -28.98 18.39 1.05
N THR A 295 -29.06 18.26 2.37
CA THR A 295 -28.20 18.96 3.33
C THR A 295 -27.61 18.00 4.36
N ASN A 296 -26.39 18.27 4.83
CA ASN A 296 -25.74 17.55 5.94
C ASN A 296 -25.61 16.02 5.70
N VAL A 297 -25.26 15.62 4.47
CA VAL A 297 -25.09 14.21 4.11
C VAL A 297 -23.67 13.73 4.42
N THR A 298 -23.53 12.66 5.22
CA THR A 298 -22.25 12.03 5.57
C THR A 298 -22.19 10.59 5.05
N VAL A 299 -21.15 10.26 4.27
CA VAL A 299 -20.80 8.90 3.85
C VAL A 299 -19.41 8.58 4.40
N GLU A 300 -19.31 7.57 5.27
CA GLU A 300 -18.05 7.29 5.95
C GLU A 300 -17.73 5.82 6.26
N ASN A 301 -16.44 5.56 6.47
CA ASN A 301 -15.87 4.24 6.83
C ASN A 301 -16.29 3.10 5.87
N SER A 302 -16.70 3.45 4.65
CA SER A 302 -17.38 2.56 3.69
C SER A 302 -16.47 2.19 2.52
N THR A 303 -16.74 1.06 1.87
CA THR A 303 -15.97 0.56 0.72
C THR A 303 -16.82 0.56 -0.56
N PHE A 304 -16.24 1.09 -1.65
CA PHE A 304 -16.83 1.12 -2.98
C PHE A 304 -15.83 0.47 -3.96
N GLU A 305 -16.20 -0.65 -4.58
CA GLU A 305 -15.28 -1.44 -5.41
C GLU A 305 -15.96 -2.05 -6.65
N ALA A 306 -15.19 -2.25 -7.72
CA ALA A 306 -15.62 -3.04 -8.86
C ALA A 306 -15.75 -4.53 -8.49
N ALA A 307 -16.82 -5.20 -8.92
CA ALA A 307 -16.98 -6.64 -8.76
C ALA A 307 -16.01 -7.40 -9.68
N ARG A 308 -15.32 -8.39 -9.14
CA ARG A 308 -14.32 -9.21 -9.84
C ARG A 308 -14.64 -10.71 -9.69
N ASP A 309 -14.25 -11.51 -10.68
CA ASP A 309 -14.34 -12.97 -10.62
C ASP A 309 -13.13 -13.60 -9.90
N GLY A 310 -13.13 -14.94 -9.78
CA GLY A 310 -12.06 -15.71 -9.11
C GLY A 310 -10.69 -15.65 -9.79
N SER A 311 -10.58 -15.14 -11.02
CA SER A 311 -9.31 -14.84 -11.69
C SER A 311 -8.81 -13.42 -11.40
N GLY A 312 -9.65 -12.59 -10.76
CA GLY A 312 -9.40 -11.17 -10.52
C GLY A 312 -9.87 -10.27 -11.66
N LYS A 313 -10.44 -10.79 -12.76
CA LYS A 313 -10.99 -10.00 -13.87
C LYS A 313 -12.25 -9.26 -13.40
N VAL A 314 -12.45 -8.01 -13.83
CA VAL A 314 -13.69 -7.26 -13.56
C VAL A 314 -14.88 -7.90 -14.28
N ILE A 315 -16.00 -8.04 -13.56
CA ILE A 315 -17.30 -8.54 -14.06
C ILE A 315 -18.44 -7.55 -13.87
N SER A 316 -18.29 -6.57 -12.98
CA SER A 316 -19.10 -5.35 -12.98
C SER A 316 -18.26 -4.19 -12.48
N TRP A 317 -18.16 -3.12 -13.26
CA TRP A 317 -17.46 -1.91 -12.83
C TRP A 317 -18.14 -1.23 -11.64
N ALA A 318 -17.40 -0.31 -11.03
CA ALA A 318 -17.89 0.69 -10.10
C ALA A 318 -17.90 2.04 -10.84
N GLN A 319 -19.00 2.78 -10.81
CA GLN A 319 -19.04 4.17 -11.29
C GLN A 319 -18.69 5.14 -10.13
N SER A 320 -19.35 6.30 -10.00
CA SER A 320 -19.04 7.28 -8.95
C SER A 320 -19.48 6.81 -7.55
N PRO A 321 -18.64 6.82 -6.50
CA PRO A 321 -19.08 6.48 -5.13
C PRO A 321 -20.12 7.44 -4.57
N ILE A 322 -20.00 8.74 -4.88
CA ILE A 322 -20.83 9.82 -4.34
C ILE A 322 -20.80 11.03 -5.27
N GLY A 323 -21.94 11.69 -5.44
CA GLY A 323 -21.98 12.92 -6.25
C GLY A 323 -23.37 13.44 -6.59
N GLN A 324 -23.38 14.31 -7.59
CA GLN A 324 -24.55 14.85 -8.28
C GLN A 324 -24.16 15.15 -9.73
N HIS A 325 -25.04 14.90 -10.70
CA HIS A 325 -24.78 15.15 -12.11
C HIS A 325 -25.79 16.07 -12.82
N PHE A 326 -26.90 16.43 -12.17
CA PHE A 326 -27.89 17.32 -12.79
C PHE A 326 -27.42 18.80 -12.79
N ALA A 327 -26.82 19.22 -13.91
CA ALA A 327 -26.38 20.59 -14.17
C ALA A 327 -27.56 21.55 -14.41
N GLY A 328 -28.23 21.95 -13.33
CA GLY A 328 -29.34 22.92 -13.33
C GLY A 328 -29.03 24.16 -12.49
N SER A 329 -29.47 25.34 -12.94
CA SER A 329 -29.07 26.65 -12.40
C SER A 329 -29.43 26.95 -10.94
N SER A 330 -30.19 26.07 -10.27
CA SER A 330 -30.46 26.17 -8.84
C SER A 330 -30.03 24.95 -8.01
N ASN A 331 -29.50 23.87 -8.59
CA ASN A 331 -28.99 22.74 -7.78
C ASN A 331 -27.78 23.17 -6.93
N GLU A 332 -27.61 22.60 -5.72
CA GLU A 332 -26.49 22.87 -4.80
C GLU A 332 -26.52 21.83 -3.68
N ALA A 333 -25.56 20.89 -3.66
CA ALA A 333 -25.40 19.98 -2.52
C ALA A 333 -24.70 20.70 -1.35
N ILE A 334 -25.20 20.56 -0.12
CA ILE A 334 -24.79 21.39 1.02
C ILE A 334 -24.30 20.53 2.21
N ASN A 335 -23.15 20.89 2.79
CA ASN A 335 -22.53 20.23 3.95
C ASN A 335 -22.33 18.71 3.75
N ILE A 336 -21.62 18.35 2.69
CA ILE A 336 -21.36 16.96 2.30
C ILE A 336 -20.02 16.50 2.88
N VAL A 337 -20.02 15.33 3.54
CA VAL A 337 -18.83 14.74 4.15
C VAL A 337 -18.60 13.34 3.59
N PHE A 338 -17.46 13.13 2.93
CA PHE A 338 -16.97 11.83 2.47
C PHE A 338 -15.66 11.52 3.21
N ARG A 339 -15.69 10.67 4.26
CA ARG A 339 -14.52 10.44 5.11
C ARG A 339 -14.18 8.98 5.40
N ASN A 340 -12.88 8.69 5.51
CA ASN A 340 -12.33 7.36 5.83
C ASN A 340 -12.78 6.23 4.89
N ASN A 341 -13.31 6.54 3.71
CA ASN A 341 -13.80 5.54 2.76
C ASN A 341 -12.66 4.91 1.96
N VAL A 342 -12.90 3.70 1.44
CA VAL A 342 -12.02 3.02 0.49
C VAL A 342 -12.73 2.94 -0.86
N VAL A 343 -12.07 3.42 -1.91
CA VAL A 343 -12.59 3.46 -3.27
C VAL A 343 -11.62 2.71 -4.18
N ILE A 344 -12.10 1.70 -4.90
CA ILE A 344 -11.26 0.74 -5.65
C ILE A 344 -11.81 0.57 -7.08
N ASP A 345 -10.99 0.90 -8.06
CA ASP A 345 -11.29 0.80 -9.49
C ASP A 345 -12.60 1.49 -9.96
N PRO A 346 -12.92 2.72 -9.51
CA PRO A 346 -14.05 3.45 -10.08
C PRO A 346 -13.74 3.92 -11.50
N VAL A 347 -14.73 3.83 -12.38
CA VAL A 347 -14.65 4.33 -13.75
C VAL A 347 -15.14 5.77 -13.78
N PRO A 348 -14.30 6.74 -14.21
CA PRO A 348 -14.66 8.15 -14.19
C PRO A 348 -15.80 8.49 -15.16
N VAL A 349 -16.61 9.45 -14.72
CA VAL A 349 -17.95 9.74 -15.23
C VAL A 349 -17.92 10.58 -16.52
N GLY A 350 -17.85 9.93 -17.68
CA GLY A 350 -18.09 10.57 -18.99
C GLY A 350 -17.13 10.19 -20.13
N GLY A 351 -15.93 9.70 -19.84
CA GLY A 351 -14.91 9.32 -20.84
C GLY A 351 -14.13 10.49 -21.46
N THR A 352 -14.29 11.71 -20.94
CA THR A 352 -13.53 12.92 -21.29
C THR A 352 -12.34 13.15 -20.34
N ALA A 353 -11.51 14.16 -20.65
CA ALA A 353 -10.34 14.50 -19.85
C ALA A 353 -10.64 15.26 -18.54
N TYR A 354 -11.92 15.52 -18.23
CA TYR A 354 -12.35 16.33 -17.07
C TYR A 354 -13.11 15.52 -16.01
N ASP A 355 -13.21 14.21 -16.18
CA ASP A 355 -14.21 13.41 -15.49
C ASP A 355 -13.64 12.76 -14.23
N GLY A 356 -14.38 12.93 -13.12
CA GLY A 356 -13.98 12.50 -11.78
C GLY A 356 -14.55 11.15 -11.37
N ALA A 357 -13.91 10.51 -10.40
CA ALA A 357 -14.52 9.41 -9.63
C ALA A 357 -15.56 9.96 -8.63
N LEU A 358 -15.31 11.11 -8.01
CA LEU A 358 -16.30 11.94 -7.33
C LEU A 358 -16.68 13.11 -8.25
N HIS A 359 -17.97 13.43 -8.35
CA HIS A 359 -18.47 14.50 -9.22
C HIS A 359 -19.49 15.38 -8.48
N PHE A 360 -19.27 16.70 -8.44
CA PHE A 360 -20.23 17.65 -7.88
C PHE A 360 -20.38 18.90 -8.74
N SER A 361 -21.63 19.39 -8.88
CA SER A 361 -21.97 20.50 -9.78
C SER A 361 -23.22 21.29 -9.34
N PRO A 362 -23.10 22.40 -8.60
CA PRO A 362 -21.99 22.88 -7.75
C PRO A 362 -22.21 22.51 -6.26
N VAL A 363 -21.25 22.78 -5.38
CA VAL A 363 -21.27 22.31 -3.97
C VAL A 363 -20.85 23.36 -2.94
N ALA A 364 -21.47 23.30 -1.76
CA ALA A 364 -21.31 24.24 -0.67
C ALA A 364 -21.01 23.53 0.65
N GLY A 365 -19.78 23.62 1.15
CA GLY A 365 -19.35 22.82 2.29
C GLY A 365 -19.11 21.37 1.88
N LEU A 366 -17.96 21.08 1.27
CA LEU A 366 -17.56 19.72 0.90
C LEU A 366 -16.30 19.32 1.69
N THR A 367 -16.38 18.26 2.49
CA THR A 367 -15.22 17.68 3.19
C THR A 367 -14.93 16.29 2.64
N VAL A 368 -13.77 16.12 2.00
CA VAL A 368 -13.25 14.82 1.55
C VAL A 368 -11.98 14.52 2.33
N THR A 369 -12.03 13.64 3.33
CA THR A 369 -10.88 13.46 4.25
C THR A 369 -10.57 12.01 4.67
N GLY A 370 -9.28 11.68 4.79
CA GLY A 370 -8.81 10.36 5.24
C GLY A 370 -9.09 9.19 4.28
N ASN A 371 -9.65 9.43 3.10
CA ASN A 371 -10.06 8.39 2.17
C ASN A 371 -8.87 7.75 1.45
N THR A 372 -9.05 6.50 1.01
CA THR A 372 -8.10 5.74 0.18
C THR A 372 -8.70 5.50 -1.20
N PHE A 373 -8.06 6.05 -2.23
CA PHE A 373 -8.49 6.01 -3.63
C PHE A 373 -7.49 5.19 -4.45
N ARG A 374 -7.92 4.03 -4.98
CA ARG A 374 -7.06 3.07 -5.69
C ARG A 374 -7.61 2.75 -7.07
N ALA A 375 -6.74 2.69 -8.07
CA ALA A 375 -7.10 2.23 -9.41
C ALA A 375 -5.97 1.41 -10.03
N ASN A 376 -6.29 0.22 -10.51
CA ASN A 376 -5.38 -0.63 -11.27
C ASN A 376 -5.44 -0.29 -12.77
N GLU A 377 -6.55 0.31 -13.23
CA GLU A 377 -6.74 0.82 -14.58
C GLU A 377 -6.99 2.34 -14.61
N ARG A 378 -6.88 2.95 -15.81
CA ARG A 378 -6.44 4.35 -15.97
C ARG A 378 -7.52 5.39 -15.63
N ILE A 379 -7.43 6.03 -14.46
CA ILE A 379 -8.30 7.17 -14.09
C ILE A 379 -7.75 8.52 -14.59
N GLY A 380 -8.68 9.37 -15.03
CA GLY A 380 -8.47 10.77 -15.38
C GLY A 380 -8.25 11.66 -14.15
N VAL A 381 -9.34 12.00 -13.46
CA VAL A 381 -9.39 12.84 -12.25
C VAL A 381 -10.03 12.06 -11.10
N TRP A 382 -9.65 12.33 -9.84
CA TRP A 382 -10.32 11.71 -8.69
C TRP A 382 -11.53 12.50 -8.21
N ILE A 383 -11.42 13.82 -8.08
CA ILE A 383 -12.48 14.71 -7.58
C ILE A 383 -12.71 15.82 -8.61
N GLN A 384 -13.84 15.76 -9.29
CA GLN A 384 -14.27 16.77 -10.27
C GLN A 384 -15.32 17.70 -9.65
N LEU A 385 -15.02 18.99 -9.64
CA LEU A 385 -15.93 20.05 -9.17
C LEU A 385 -16.28 20.95 -10.35
N VAL A 386 -17.52 20.86 -10.84
CA VAL A 386 -18.07 21.76 -11.86
C VAL A 386 -18.75 22.94 -11.18
N THR A 387 -18.62 24.13 -11.77
CA THR A 387 -19.15 25.38 -11.23
C THR A 387 -19.77 26.19 -12.35
N GLU A 388 -21.11 26.31 -12.33
CA GLU A 388 -21.90 27.09 -13.27
C GLU A 388 -22.93 27.92 -12.50
N LYS A 389 -23.01 29.24 -12.77
CA LYS A 389 -23.95 30.24 -12.21
C LYS A 389 -23.92 30.45 -10.68
N LYS A 390 -23.96 29.39 -9.87
CA LYS A 390 -23.82 29.39 -8.40
C LYS A 390 -22.35 29.31 -7.96
N LEU A 391 -22.10 29.59 -6.69
CA LEU A 391 -20.78 29.65 -6.05
C LEU A 391 -20.40 28.32 -5.36
N THR A 392 -19.36 27.67 -5.85
CA THR A 392 -18.71 26.53 -5.17
C THR A 392 -17.85 27.06 -4.01
N LYS A 393 -18.18 26.67 -2.76
CA LYS A 393 -17.61 27.29 -1.54
C LYS A 393 -17.30 26.28 -0.45
N GLY A 394 -16.27 26.55 0.36
CA GLY A 394 -15.98 25.79 1.57
C GLY A 394 -15.58 24.35 1.30
N VAL A 395 -14.58 24.14 0.46
CA VAL A 395 -14.11 22.81 0.05
C VAL A 395 -12.83 22.47 0.82
N ASN A 396 -12.86 21.40 1.62
CA ASN A 396 -11.71 20.87 2.36
C ASN A 396 -11.40 19.45 1.88
N ILE A 397 -10.27 19.26 1.22
CA ILE A 397 -9.81 17.96 0.71
C ILE A 397 -8.48 17.65 1.40
N SER A 398 -8.48 16.77 2.41
CA SER A 398 -7.30 16.60 3.26
C SER A 398 -7.03 15.20 3.82
N GLY A 399 -5.74 14.84 3.92
CA GLY A 399 -5.30 13.54 4.46
C GLY A 399 -5.62 12.32 3.59
N ASN A 400 -6.06 12.51 2.34
CA ASN A 400 -6.43 11.41 1.44
C ASN A 400 -5.19 10.75 0.81
N LYS A 401 -5.34 9.49 0.38
CA LYS A 401 -4.29 8.67 -0.24
C LYS A 401 -4.72 8.22 -1.63
N PHE A 402 -4.02 8.65 -2.67
CA PHE A 402 -4.35 8.38 -4.07
C PHE A 402 -3.30 7.45 -4.71
N TYR A 403 -3.75 6.37 -5.33
CA TYR A 403 -2.90 5.31 -5.92
C TYR A 403 -3.30 5.05 -7.38
N GLY A 404 -2.35 4.74 -8.26
CA GLY A 404 -2.65 4.37 -9.66
C GLY A 404 -3.07 5.50 -10.60
N MET A 405 -2.50 6.70 -10.43
CA MET A 405 -2.78 7.83 -11.32
C MET A 405 -1.91 7.83 -12.59
N LYS A 406 -2.44 8.42 -13.66
CA LYS A 406 -1.63 8.81 -14.82
C LYS A 406 -0.72 10.01 -14.46
N PRO A 407 0.59 9.99 -14.77
CA PRO A 407 1.45 11.18 -14.67
C PRO A 407 0.85 12.39 -15.38
N SER A 408 1.14 13.60 -14.88
CA SER A 408 0.58 14.90 -15.30
C SER A 408 -0.90 15.20 -14.98
N ASN A 409 -1.70 14.22 -14.53
CA ASN A 409 -3.09 14.48 -14.07
C ASN A 409 -3.12 15.05 -12.63
N SER A 410 -4.32 15.27 -12.07
CA SER A 410 -4.53 15.87 -10.75
C SER A 410 -5.58 15.17 -9.90
N PHE A 411 -5.41 15.23 -8.56
CA PHE A 411 -6.38 14.68 -7.61
C PHE A 411 -7.72 15.41 -7.73
N VAL A 412 -7.63 16.74 -7.76
CA VAL A 412 -8.78 17.64 -7.89
C VAL A 412 -8.69 18.33 -9.24
N ASN A 413 -9.81 18.41 -9.95
CA ASN A 413 -9.98 19.39 -11.02
C ASN A 413 -11.21 20.25 -10.73
N ILE A 414 -11.07 21.56 -10.96
CA ILE A 414 -12.16 22.53 -10.79
C ILE A 414 -12.45 23.15 -12.16
N SER A 415 -13.64 22.88 -12.69
CA SER A 415 -14.10 23.40 -13.98
C SER A 415 -15.09 24.54 -13.75
N VAL A 416 -14.82 25.71 -14.32
CA VAL A 416 -15.74 26.87 -14.27
C VAL A 416 -16.34 27.12 -15.65
N VAL A 417 -17.67 27.17 -15.72
CA VAL A 417 -18.46 27.23 -16.96
C VAL A 417 -19.28 28.53 -16.99
N GLY A 418 -19.27 29.23 -18.14
CA GLY A 418 -20.30 30.21 -18.49
C GLY A 418 -20.39 31.48 -17.64
N ASN A 419 -19.27 32.14 -17.32
CA ASN A 419 -19.27 33.39 -16.54
C ASN A 419 -18.92 34.64 -17.38
N ALA A 420 -19.54 35.78 -17.05
CA ALA A 420 -19.36 37.07 -17.69
C ALA A 420 -18.16 37.86 -17.12
N ALA A 421 -17.64 38.79 -17.91
CA ALA A 421 -16.50 39.62 -17.54
C ALA A 421 -16.87 40.63 -16.43
N GLY A 422 -16.35 40.44 -15.23
CA GLY A 422 -16.51 41.34 -14.09
C GLY A 422 -17.24 40.74 -12.88
N SER A 423 -17.85 39.58 -13.02
CA SER A 423 -18.55 38.87 -11.94
C SER A 423 -17.67 38.55 -10.73
N ALA A 424 -18.32 38.36 -9.57
CA ALA A 424 -17.70 37.78 -8.38
C ALA A 424 -17.07 36.40 -8.66
N PRO A 425 -16.03 35.97 -7.91
CA PRO A 425 -15.44 34.65 -8.07
C PRO A 425 -16.45 33.56 -7.73
N LEU A 426 -16.66 32.60 -8.64
CA LEU A 426 -17.57 31.46 -8.42
C LEU A 426 -16.93 30.30 -7.64
N VAL A 427 -15.67 30.45 -7.20
CA VAL A 427 -14.94 29.46 -6.38
C VAL A 427 -14.25 30.18 -5.22
N SER A 428 -14.57 29.79 -3.99
CA SER A 428 -13.98 30.37 -2.77
C SER A 428 -13.78 29.36 -1.63
N GLY A 429 -12.89 29.65 -0.68
CA GLY A 429 -12.68 28.82 0.51
C GLY A 429 -12.27 27.38 0.20
N VAL A 430 -11.36 27.18 -0.77
CA VAL A 430 -10.82 25.86 -1.14
C VAL A 430 -9.49 25.62 -0.42
N SER A 431 -9.38 24.49 0.26
CA SER A 431 -8.21 24.02 1.02
C SER A 431 -7.89 22.58 0.65
N ILE A 432 -6.67 22.34 0.15
CA ILE A 432 -6.19 21.01 -0.27
C ILE A 432 -4.88 20.70 0.45
N LYS A 433 -4.94 19.91 1.53
CA LYS A 433 -3.82 19.76 2.49
C LYS A 433 -3.53 18.31 2.86
N ASP A 434 -2.26 17.97 3.04
CA ASP A 434 -1.79 16.70 3.61
C ASP A 434 -2.24 15.44 2.84
N ASN A 435 -2.68 15.61 1.59
CA ASN A 435 -2.97 14.51 0.69
C ASN A 435 -1.66 13.92 0.16
N SER A 436 -1.72 12.64 -0.22
CA SER A 436 -0.56 11.84 -0.59
C SER A 436 -0.80 10.97 -1.82
N SER A 437 0.26 10.75 -2.60
CA SER A 437 0.26 9.83 -3.74
C SER A 437 1.68 9.36 -4.09
N TYR A 438 1.76 8.33 -4.94
CA TYR A 438 2.92 7.48 -5.17
C TYR A 438 3.54 7.63 -6.57
N VAL A 439 2.91 8.39 -7.47
CA VAL A 439 3.40 8.61 -8.85
C VAL A 439 4.24 9.89 -8.90
N GLU A 440 5.29 9.88 -9.70
CA GLU A 440 6.09 11.09 -9.96
C GLU A 440 5.33 12.06 -10.90
N ASP A 441 5.65 13.36 -10.81
CA ASP A 441 5.07 14.44 -11.63
C ASP A 441 3.52 14.53 -11.64
N ILE A 442 2.91 14.34 -10.47
CA ILE A 442 1.49 14.69 -10.24
C ILE A 442 1.36 16.20 -9.98
N VAL A 443 0.36 16.83 -10.61
CA VAL A 443 -0.09 18.20 -10.29
C VAL A 443 -1.21 18.09 -9.25
N PRO A 444 -1.07 18.52 -7.98
CA PRO A 444 -2.06 18.18 -6.94
C PRO A 444 -3.50 18.65 -7.25
N MET A 445 -3.64 19.81 -7.88
CA MET A 445 -4.90 20.35 -8.37
C MET A 445 -4.71 21.01 -9.74
N ARG A 446 -5.58 20.69 -10.69
CA ARG A 446 -5.77 21.47 -11.92
C ARG A 446 -7.00 22.36 -11.81
N VAL A 447 -7.01 23.44 -12.58
CA VAL A 447 -8.15 24.33 -12.73
C VAL A 447 -8.39 24.52 -14.23
N ALA A 448 -9.55 24.10 -14.70
CA ALA A 448 -9.95 24.19 -16.10
C ALA A 448 -10.94 25.36 -16.27
N GLN A 449 -10.47 26.49 -16.80
CA GLN A 449 -11.34 27.63 -17.09
C GLN A 449 -11.91 27.50 -18.52
N GLN A 450 -13.21 27.21 -18.63
CA GLN A 450 -13.92 27.24 -19.91
C GLN A 450 -14.60 28.60 -20.13
N GLY A 451 -13.79 29.58 -20.54
CA GLY A 451 -14.23 30.95 -20.81
C GLY A 451 -13.20 31.99 -20.35
N LYS A 452 -13.11 33.12 -21.05
CA LYS A 452 -11.98 34.06 -20.94
C LYS A 452 -11.88 34.89 -19.64
N THR A 453 -12.81 34.78 -18.67
CA THR A 453 -12.90 35.75 -17.54
C THR A 453 -13.34 35.17 -16.18
N ALA A 454 -13.05 33.91 -15.87
CA ALA A 454 -13.35 33.34 -14.54
C ALA A 454 -12.36 33.83 -13.44
N ARG A 455 -12.87 34.49 -12.40
CA ARG A 455 -12.11 34.81 -11.18
C ARG A 455 -12.20 33.68 -10.15
N ILE A 456 -11.10 33.40 -9.46
CA ILE A 456 -10.96 32.37 -8.43
C ILE A 456 -10.19 32.98 -7.25
N ALA A 457 -10.65 32.75 -6.02
CA ALA A 457 -9.96 33.23 -4.82
C ALA A 457 -8.67 32.41 -4.53
N PRO A 458 -7.70 32.93 -3.77
CA PRO A 458 -6.48 32.18 -3.42
C PRO A 458 -6.80 30.82 -2.78
N ILE A 459 -6.27 29.75 -3.37
CA ILE A 459 -6.48 28.36 -2.92
C ILE A 459 -5.30 27.94 -2.05
N THR A 460 -5.57 27.46 -0.83
CA THR A 460 -4.51 27.00 0.07
C THR A 460 -4.12 25.57 -0.28
N GLN A 461 -2.85 25.33 -0.60
CA GLN A 461 -2.33 24.01 -0.96
C GLN A 461 -1.06 23.66 -0.19
N SER A 462 -1.03 22.46 0.39
CA SER A 462 0.18 21.87 1.00
C SER A 462 0.07 20.35 0.94
N ASN A 463 0.65 19.70 -0.07
CA ASN A 463 0.46 18.26 -0.32
C ASN A 463 1.80 17.52 -0.27
N ASN A 464 1.79 16.33 0.35
CA ASN A 464 2.99 15.55 0.61
C ASN A 464 3.13 14.44 -0.43
N VAL A 465 4.09 14.56 -1.35
CA VAL A 465 4.42 13.47 -2.29
C VAL A 465 5.03 12.32 -1.50
N TYR A 466 4.19 11.38 -1.10
CA TYR A 466 4.58 10.28 -0.23
C TYR A 466 5.32 9.21 -1.04
N ARG A 467 6.64 9.39 -1.14
CA ARG A 467 7.61 8.39 -1.63
C ARG A 467 7.68 7.22 -0.64
N GLY A 468 6.62 6.43 -0.59
CA GLY A 468 6.45 5.35 0.40
C GLY A 468 7.54 4.27 0.26
N PRO A 469 8.11 3.80 1.38
CA PRO A 469 9.19 2.81 1.34
C PRO A 469 8.73 1.47 0.75
N ASN A 470 7.45 1.13 0.82
CA ASN A 470 6.89 -0.20 0.46
C ASN A 470 5.95 -0.09 -0.77
N PHE A 471 5.27 -1.17 -1.16
CA PHE A 471 4.22 -1.14 -2.20
C PHE A 471 2.83 -0.99 -1.56
N TYR A 472 1.86 -0.36 -2.25
CA TYR A 472 0.60 0.04 -1.59
C TYR A 472 -0.37 -1.11 -1.28
N ASP A 473 -0.28 -2.16 -2.07
CA ASP A 473 -1.05 -3.41 -1.98
C ASP A 473 -0.35 -4.45 -1.09
N VAL A 474 0.80 -4.11 -0.53
CA VAL A 474 1.58 -4.93 0.40
C VAL A 474 1.85 -4.13 1.70
N PRO A 475 0.80 -3.90 2.52
CA PRO A 475 0.94 -3.29 3.84
C PRO A 475 1.78 -4.16 4.78
N GLU A 476 2.20 -3.61 5.92
CA GLU A 476 3.07 -4.32 6.87
C GLU A 476 2.41 -5.56 7.51
N SER A 477 1.07 -5.61 7.50
CA SER A 477 0.24 -6.76 7.90
C SER A 477 0.08 -7.83 6.81
N TYR A 478 0.63 -7.65 5.61
CA TYR A 478 0.55 -8.65 4.54
C TYR A 478 1.41 -9.86 4.86
N GLY A 479 0.88 -11.08 4.67
CA GLY A 479 1.56 -12.32 5.10
C GLY A 479 2.95 -12.58 4.48
N PHE A 480 3.26 -11.94 3.35
CA PHE A 480 4.57 -11.98 2.69
C PHE A 480 5.23 -10.59 2.56
N PHE A 481 4.83 -9.64 3.42
CA PHE A 481 5.38 -8.28 3.44
C PHE A 481 6.91 -8.27 3.54
N LYS A 482 7.47 -9.09 4.42
CA LYS A 482 8.92 -9.19 4.68
C LYS A 482 9.71 -9.58 3.42
N GLU A 483 9.22 -10.58 2.70
CA GLU A 483 9.83 -11.13 1.49
C GLU A 483 9.72 -10.15 0.32
N ILE A 484 8.53 -9.57 0.12
CA ILE A 484 8.28 -8.61 -0.96
C ILE A 484 9.00 -7.28 -0.70
N LYS A 485 9.02 -6.80 0.54
CA LYS A 485 9.79 -5.62 0.94
C LYS A 485 11.28 -5.83 0.69
N TRP A 486 11.86 -6.95 1.11
CA TRP A 486 13.25 -7.27 0.78
C TRP A 486 13.49 -7.23 -0.72
N MET A 487 12.59 -7.80 -1.53
CA MET A 487 12.71 -7.83 -2.98
C MET A 487 12.72 -6.41 -3.59
N LYS A 488 11.99 -5.45 -2.98
CA LYS A 488 12.02 -4.02 -3.34
C LYS A 488 13.32 -3.35 -2.88
N ASP A 489 13.66 -3.47 -1.60
CA ASP A 489 14.82 -2.84 -0.98
C ASP A 489 16.15 -3.31 -1.61
N ALA A 490 16.19 -4.56 -2.11
CA ALA A 490 17.33 -5.11 -2.84
C ALA A 490 17.41 -4.73 -4.33
N GLY A 491 16.44 -3.95 -4.85
CA GLY A 491 16.36 -3.55 -6.26
C GLY A 491 15.98 -4.67 -7.22
N ILE A 492 15.45 -5.80 -6.72
CA ILE A 492 15.11 -6.98 -7.53
C ILE A 492 13.78 -6.73 -8.24
N THR A 493 12.76 -6.31 -7.50
CA THR A 493 11.50 -5.80 -8.06
C THR A 493 11.41 -4.29 -7.94
N THR A 494 10.94 -3.65 -8.99
CA THR A 494 10.55 -2.23 -9.02
C THR A 494 9.07 -2.04 -8.68
N GLY A 495 8.31 -3.13 -8.56
CA GLY A 495 6.85 -3.09 -8.68
C GLY A 495 6.42 -2.69 -10.08
N ASN A 496 5.16 -2.28 -10.17
CA ASN A 496 4.50 -1.77 -11.36
C ASN A 496 4.46 -0.22 -11.33
N ALA A 497 4.10 0.43 -12.45
CA ALA A 497 4.22 1.88 -12.64
C ALA A 497 3.20 2.74 -11.87
N ASP A 498 2.16 2.11 -11.33
CA ASP A 498 1.14 2.61 -10.41
C ASP A 498 1.60 2.63 -8.93
N GLY A 499 2.67 1.89 -8.60
CA GLY A 499 3.17 1.66 -7.24
C GLY A 499 2.75 0.33 -6.60
N SER A 500 2.11 -0.60 -7.34
CA SER A 500 1.71 -1.92 -6.84
C SER A 500 2.82 -2.98 -6.97
N PHE A 501 2.64 -4.10 -6.25
CA PHE A 501 3.39 -5.32 -6.45
C PHE A 501 2.59 -6.44 -7.13
N GLU A 502 1.26 -6.42 -7.08
CA GLU A 502 0.35 -7.49 -7.55
C GLU A 502 0.70 -8.88 -6.98
N PRO A 503 0.69 -9.09 -5.65
CA PRO A 503 1.18 -10.33 -5.02
C PRO A 503 0.51 -11.62 -5.54
N LYS A 504 -0.78 -11.56 -5.92
CA LYS A 504 -1.55 -12.72 -6.41
C LYS A 504 -1.44 -12.98 -7.92
N VAL A 505 -0.89 -12.05 -8.71
CA VAL A 505 -0.78 -12.24 -10.17
C VAL A 505 0.29 -13.28 -10.50
N ASN A 506 0.02 -14.14 -11.49
CA ASN A 506 0.97 -15.17 -11.95
C ASN A 506 2.19 -14.54 -12.61
N THR A 507 3.37 -15.10 -12.34
CA THR A 507 4.65 -14.52 -12.77
C THR A 507 5.04 -15.05 -14.15
N SER A 508 5.15 -14.16 -15.14
CA SER A 508 5.64 -14.53 -16.47
C SER A 508 7.12 -14.88 -16.47
N ARG A 509 7.54 -15.75 -17.40
CA ARG A 509 8.92 -16.24 -17.48
C ARG A 509 9.92 -15.11 -17.76
N VAL A 510 9.54 -14.06 -18.49
CA VAL A 510 10.36 -12.86 -18.65
C VAL A 510 10.53 -12.05 -17.35
N ALA A 511 9.49 -11.98 -16.51
CA ALA A 511 9.61 -11.35 -15.19
C ALA A 511 10.56 -12.15 -14.28
N ILE A 512 10.52 -13.48 -14.35
CA ILE A 512 11.49 -14.35 -13.67
C ILE A 512 12.92 -14.08 -14.14
N ALA A 513 13.16 -13.91 -15.44
CA ALA A 513 14.48 -13.56 -15.96
C ALA A 513 15.01 -12.25 -15.36
N ALA A 514 14.21 -11.18 -15.40
CA ALA A 514 14.56 -9.89 -14.81
C ALA A 514 14.82 -9.99 -13.29
N PHE A 515 13.98 -10.72 -12.55
CA PHE A 515 14.16 -10.91 -11.10
C PHE A 515 15.42 -11.73 -10.77
N MET A 516 15.65 -12.87 -11.44
CA MET A 516 16.81 -13.72 -11.16
C MET A 516 18.13 -13.03 -11.53
N TYR A 517 18.17 -12.31 -12.65
CA TYR A 517 19.33 -11.53 -13.08
C TYR A 517 19.72 -10.46 -12.04
N ARG A 518 18.73 -9.70 -11.55
CA ARG A 518 18.94 -8.69 -10.49
C ARG A 518 19.30 -9.31 -9.14
N ALA A 519 18.65 -10.42 -8.76
CA ALA A 519 18.95 -11.15 -7.53
C ALA A 519 20.39 -11.68 -7.49
N LYS A 520 20.90 -12.15 -8.64
CA LYS A 520 22.31 -12.55 -8.82
C LYS A 520 23.26 -11.39 -9.06
N LYS A 521 22.76 -10.16 -9.21
CA LYS A 521 23.51 -8.95 -9.63
C LYS A 521 24.36 -9.20 -10.88
N ALA A 522 23.78 -9.91 -11.85
CA ALA A 522 24.45 -10.26 -13.08
C ALA A 522 24.70 -9.01 -13.96
N SER A 523 25.76 -9.08 -14.76
CA SER A 523 26.03 -8.15 -15.86
C SER A 523 26.35 -8.97 -17.09
N TYR A 524 25.54 -8.84 -18.14
CA TYR A 524 25.69 -9.59 -19.38
C TYR A 524 25.04 -8.83 -20.54
N THR A 525 25.71 -8.80 -21.68
CA THR A 525 25.16 -8.30 -22.95
C THR A 525 24.81 -9.50 -23.81
N GLY A 526 23.56 -9.57 -24.27
CA GLY A 526 23.10 -10.64 -25.16
C GLY A 526 23.83 -10.62 -26.51
N PRO A 527 24.01 -11.78 -27.16
CA PRO A 527 24.64 -11.87 -28.48
C PRO A 527 23.82 -11.16 -29.57
N SER A 528 24.44 -10.86 -30.72
CA SER A 528 23.76 -10.27 -31.88
C SER A 528 22.77 -11.22 -32.59
N SER A 529 22.80 -12.52 -32.29
CA SER A 529 21.76 -13.48 -32.66
C SER A 529 21.27 -14.20 -31.42
N SER A 530 19.97 -14.10 -31.12
CA SER A 530 19.36 -14.69 -29.93
C SER A 530 19.57 -16.21 -29.84
N PRO A 531 19.79 -16.78 -28.65
CA PRO A 531 19.80 -18.23 -28.47
C PRO A 531 18.42 -18.87 -28.63
N PHE A 532 17.34 -18.08 -28.46
CA PHE A 532 15.95 -18.54 -28.60
C PHE A 532 15.34 -18.12 -29.94
N ALA A 533 14.28 -18.79 -30.39
CA ALA A 533 13.59 -18.47 -31.65
C ALA A 533 12.57 -17.31 -31.52
N ASP A 534 12.02 -17.11 -30.32
CA ASP A 534 10.88 -16.26 -29.98
C ASP A 534 11.25 -15.02 -29.16
N VAL A 535 12.53 -14.68 -29.11
CA VAL A 535 13.06 -13.47 -28.46
C VAL A 535 14.18 -12.92 -29.34
N GLN A 536 14.23 -11.61 -29.57
CA GLN A 536 15.17 -10.93 -30.46
C GLN A 536 16.01 -9.86 -29.74
N PRO A 537 17.20 -9.50 -30.26
CA PRO A 537 17.97 -8.39 -29.74
C PRO A 537 17.18 -7.08 -29.79
N GLY A 538 17.02 -6.43 -28.63
CA GLY A 538 16.19 -5.23 -28.46
C GLY A 538 14.86 -5.48 -27.74
N ASP A 539 14.43 -6.74 -27.59
CA ASP A 539 13.26 -7.08 -26.79
C ASP A 539 13.44 -6.72 -25.31
N LYS A 540 12.32 -6.43 -24.64
CA LYS A 540 12.30 -6.08 -23.21
C LYS A 540 12.86 -7.25 -22.39
N PHE A 541 13.95 -6.98 -21.66
CA PHE A 541 14.72 -7.96 -20.88
C PHE A 541 15.47 -9.04 -21.71
N TYR A 542 15.82 -8.74 -22.97
CA TYR A 542 16.61 -9.63 -23.83
C TYR A 542 17.94 -10.09 -23.20
N ASN A 543 18.68 -9.18 -22.57
CA ASN A 543 19.96 -9.48 -21.94
C ASN A 543 19.82 -10.48 -20.80
N GLU A 544 18.78 -10.32 -19.98
CA GLU A 544 18.45 -11.19 -18.85
C GLU A 544 18.01 -12.58 -19.32
N ILE A 545 17.22 -12.67 -20.40
CA ILE A 545 16.86 -13.94 -21.06
C ILE A 545 18.11 -14.63 -21.63
N ALA A 546 18.96 -13.91 -22.36
CA ALA A 546 20.18 -14.45 -22.97
C ALA A 546 21.20 -14.88 -21.90
N TRP A 547 21.27 -14.18 -20.77
CA TRP A 547 22.05 -14.57 -19.60
C TRP A 547 21.56 -15.88 -19.00
N MET A 548 20.24 -16.07 -18.82
CA MET A 548 19.69 -17.34 -18.35
C MET A 548 20.06 -18.52 -19.26
N HIS A 549 20.16 -18.30 -20.58
CA HIS A 549 20.68 -19.32 -21.50
C HIS A 549 22.18 -19.54 -21.32
N LYS A 550 22.98 -18.46 -21.24
CA LYS A 550 24.44 -18.53 -21.10
C LYS A 550 24.90 -19.27 -19.84
N GLU A 551 24.20 -19.08 -18.71
CA GLU A 551 24.44 -19.78 -17.45
C GLU A 551 23.73 -21.15 -17.35
N GLY A 552 23.00 -21.58 -18.39
CA GLY A 552 22.22 -22.82 -18.39
C GLY A 552 20.99 -22.84 -17.47
N ILE A 553 20.63 -21.69 -16.87
CA ILE A 553 19.47 -21.54 -15.99
C ILE A 553 18.18 -21.81 -16.75
N SER A 554 18.06 -21.36 -18.00
CA SER A 554 16.97 -21.71 -18.92
C SER A 554 17.50 -22.37 -20.19
N THR A 555 17.06 -23.60 -20.45
CA THR A 555 17.31 -24.35 -21.70
C THR A 555 16.25 -24.08 -22.78
N GLY A 556 15.18 -23.37 -22.42
CA GLY A 556 13.97 -23.24 -23.26
C GLY A 556 13.24 -24.57 -23.52
N THR A 557 12.24 -24.49 -24.39
CA THR A 557 11.42 -25.60 -24.88
C THR A 557 11.90 -26.02 -26.27
N SER A 558 12.21 -27.31 -26.47
CA SER A 558 12.68 -27.81 -27.77
C SER A 558 11.62 -27.74 -28.86
N GLN A 559 12.00 -27.33 -30.07
CA GLN A 559 11.15 -27.38 -31.28
C GLN A 559 11.47 -28.59 -32.19
N GLY A 560 12.26 -29.54 -31.70
CA GLY A 560 12.83 -30.65 -32.48
C GLY A 560 14.26 -30.38 -32.98
N PRO A 561 14.91 -31.37 -33.63
CA PRO A 561 16.32 -31.27 -34.04
C PRO A 561 16.61 -30.08 -34.95
N GLY A 562 17.78 -29.46 -34.78
CA GLY A 562 18.28 -28.37 -35.63
C GLY A 562 17.64 -26.99 -35.43
N LYS A 563 16.61 -26.86 -34.59
CA LYS A 563 15.95 -25.57 -34.30
C LYS A 563 16.43 -24.96 -32.98
N LYS A 564 16.40 -23.62 -32.90
CA LYS A 564 16.56 -22.90 -31.62
C LYS A 564 15.37 -23.23 -30.69
N PRO A 565 15.59 -23.35 -29.37
CA PRO A 565 14.49 -23.54 -28.43
C PRO A 565 13.64 -22.26 -28.28
N LEU A 566 12.44 -22.40 -27.71
CA LEU A 566 11.57 -21.29 -27.32
C LEU A 566 11.83 -20.89 -25.87
N PHE A 567 11.90 -19.60 -25.57
CA PHE A 567 11.91 -19.11 -24.18
C PHE A 567 10.51 -19.02 -23.59
N LEU A 568 9.50 -18.72 -24.39
CA LEU A 568 8.11 -18.43 -24.01
C LEU A 568 8.04 -17.28 -22.98
N PRO A 569 8.36 -16.03 -23.38
CA PRO A 569 8.54 -14.91 -22.44
C PRO A 569 7.26 -14.51 -21.69
N SER A 570 6.12 -14.50 -22.37
CA SER A 570 4.83 -14.07 -21.81
C SER A 570 4.19 -15.12 -20.88
N ASP A 571 4.48 -16.40 -21.10
CA ASP A 571 3.85 -17.52 -20.39
C ASP A 571 4.14 -17.45 -18.88
N SER A 572 3.13 -17.79 -18.08
CA SER A 572 3.27 -17.94 -16.62
C SER A 572 4.13 -19.17 -16.29
N ILE A 573 5.02 -19.03 -15.32
CA ILE A 573 5.90 -20.13 -14.90
C ILE A 573 5.15 -21.13 -13.98
N SER A 574 5.33 -22.43 -14.21
CA SER A 574 4.89 -23.49 -13.29
C SER A 574 5.88 -23.71 -12.14
N ARG A 575 5.40 -24.27 -11.02
CA ARG A 575 6.22 -24.52 -9.82
C ARG A 575 7.39 -25.48 -10.08
N GLU A 576 7.22 -26.49 -10.93
CA GLU A 576 8.31 -27.37 -11.36
C GLU A 576 9.36 -26.65 -12.23
N ALA A 577 8.95 -25.72 -13.09
CA ALA A 577 9.86 -24.95 -13.93
C ALA A 577 10.65 -23.92 -13.11
N MET A 578 10.01 -23.31 -12.10
CA MET A 578 10.68 -22.49 -11.09
C MET A 578 11.73 -23.32 -10.32
N ALA A 579 11.39 -24.53 -9.87
CA ALA A 579 12.35 -25.43 -9.22
C ALA A 579 13.55 -25.74 -10.12
N ALA A 580 13.31 -26.02 -11.41
CA ALA A 580 14.35 -26.27 -12.40
C ALA A 580 15.26 -25.05 -12.64
N PHE A 581 14.71 -23.84 -12.66
CA PHE A 581 15.48 -22.60 -12.78
C PHE A 581 16.32 -22.34 -11.52
N MET A 582 15.73 -22.41 -10.32
CA MET A 582 16.45 -22.16 -9.06
C MET A 582 17.58 -23.17 -8.83
N TYR A 583 17.31 -24.47 -9.02
CA TYR A 583 18.33 -25.51 -8.87
C TYR A 583 19.57 -25.26 -9.75
N ARG A 584 19.37 -24.82 -11.00
CA ARG A 584 20.47 -24.51 -11.93
C ARG A 584 21.15 -23.17 -11.62
N SER A 585 20.38 -22.17 -11.17
CA SER A 585 20.88 -20.86 -10.71
C SER A 585 21.78 -20.97 -9.47
N GLU A 586 21.50 -21.90 -8.57
CA GLU A 586 22.34 -22.20 -7.40
C GLU A 586 23.42 -23.25 -7.70
N LYS A 587 23.46 -23.77 -8.93
CA LYS A 587 24.40 -24.82 -9.40
C LYS A 587 24.40 -26.04 -8.47
N ALA A 588 23.22 -26.36 -7.93
CA ALA A 588 23.03 -27.37 -6.91
C ALA A 588 23.42 -28.78 -7.40
N THR A 589 23.93 -29.61 -6.49
CA THR A 589 24.40 -30.98 -6.78
C THR A 589 23.63 -32.07 -6.03
N ALA A 590 22.98 -31.72 -4.91
CA ALA A 590 22.39 -32.60 -3.92
C ALA A 590 21.65 -33.83 -4.49
N PRO A 591 21.86 -35.05 -3.97
CA PRO A 591 21.16 -36.24 -4.44
C PRO A 591 19.66 -36.15 -4.15
N ALA A 592 18.84 -36.69 -5.04
CA ALA A 592 17.41 -36.87 -4.76
C ALA A 592 17.22 -38.04 -3.77
N PRO A 593 16.30 -37.94 -2.79
CA PRO A 593 16.03 -39.05 -1.89
C PRO A 593 15.36 -40.21 -2.62
N ALA A 594 15.53 -41.44 -2.12
CA ALA A 594 14.91 -42.65 -2.70
C ALA A 594 13.37 -42.66 -2.57
N VAL A 595 12.82 -41.85 -1.65
CA VAL A 595 11.38 -41.67 -1.44
C VAL A 595 11.07 -40.18 -1.52
N SER A 596 10.07 -39.81 -2.32
CA SER A 596 9.65 -38.42 -2.49
C SER A 596 9.15 -37.80 -1.17
N PRO A 597 9.53 -36.56 -0.82
CA PRO A 597 9.00 -35.86 0.34
C PRO A 597 7.54 -35.41 0.15
N PHE A 598 7.04 -35.38 -1.10
CA PHE A 598 5.69 -34.96 -1.45
C PHE A 598 4.78 -36.15 -1.81
N ALA A 599 3.46 -35.95 -1.75
CA ALA A 599 2.47 -36.98 -2.11
C ALA A 599 2.20 -37.06 -3.63
N ASP A 600 2.38 -35.95 -4.35
CA ASP A 600 1.99 -35.71 -5.74
C ASP A 600 3.16 -35.66 -6.73
N VAL A 601 4.39 -35.96 -6.26
CA VAL A 601 5.60 -35.97 -7.09
C VAL A 601 6.26 -37.34 -6.99
N LYS A 602 6.42 -38.01 -8.13
CA LYS A 602 7.03 -39.34 -8.25
C LYS A 602 8.54 -39.21 -8.46
N THR A 603 9.28 -40.24 -8.06
CA THR A 603 10.75 -40.32 -8.25
C THR A 603 11.17 -40.32 -9.72
N THR A 604 10.25 -40.63 -10.63
CA THR A 604 10.41 -40.66 -12.09
C THR A 604 10.12 -39.33 -12.78
N ASP A 605 9.59 -38.32 -12.08
CA ASP A 605 9.16 -37.08 -12.72
C ASP A 605 10.35 -36.22 -13.16
N THR A 606 10.26 -35.56 -14.32
CA THR A 606 11.35 -34.84 -15.00
C THR A 606 12.10 -33.84 -14.11
N PHE A 607 11.41 -33.23 -13.13
CA PHE A 607 11.98 -32.26 -12.20
C PHE A 607 12.02 -32.73 -10.74
N TYR A 608 11.86 -34.03 -10.49
CA TYR A 608 11.85 -34.62 -9.14
C TYR A 608 13.06 -34.21 -8.30
N LYS A 609 14.27 -34.28 -8.87
CA LYS A 609 15.52 -33.91 -8.18
C LYS A 609 15.50 -32.45 -7.69
N GLN A 610 15.01 -31.54 -8.54
CA GLN A 610 14.98 -30.11 -8.29
C GLN A 610 13.88 -29.73 -7.29
N ILE A 611 12.73 -30.42 -7.36
CA ILE A 611 11.63 -30.29 -6.41
C ILE A 611 12.04 -30.81 -5.02
N ALA A 612 12.66 -32.00 -4.95
CA ALA A 612 13.14 -32.56 -3.69
C ALA A 612 14.27 -31.72 -3.08
N TRP A 613 15.14 -31.12 -3.90
CA TRP A 613 16.14 -30.16 -3.44
C TRP A 613 15.51 -28.90 -2.81
N MET A 614 14.48 -28.30 -3.44
CA MET A 614 13.76 -27.16 -2.85
C MET A 614 13.14 -27.48 -1.48
N HIS A 615 12.76 -28.74 -1.24
CA HIS A 615 12.30 -29.22 0.06
C HIS A 615 13.44 -29.39 1.06
N SER A 616 14.52 -30.11 0.70
CA SER A 616 15.67 -30.30 1.58
C SER A 616 16.40 -29.00 1.94
N SER A 617 16.28 -27.97 1.09
CA SER A 617 16.83 -26.63 1.31
C SER A 617 15.78 -25.62 1.82
N GLY A 618 14.62 -26.06 2.33
CA GLY A 618 13.64 -25.20 3.00
C GLY A 618 12.99 -24.10 2.14
N ILE A 619 13.24 -24.09 0.83
CA ILE A 619 12.71 -23.08 -0.10
C ILE A 619 11.19 -23.30 -0.28
N SER A 620 10.77 -24.56 -0.42
CA SER A 620 9.37 -24.95 -0.51
C SER A 620 9.06 -26.18 0.35
N ASN A 621 8.23 -25.98 1.38
CA ASN A 621 7.70 -27.05 2.23
C ASN A 621 6.44 -27.72 1.63
N GLY A 622 5.99 -27.25 0.47
CA GLY A 622 4.69 -27.62 -0.12
C GLY A 622 3.48 -27.13 0.67
N THR A 623 2.32 -27.60 0.26
CA THR A 623 1.01 -27.34 0.86
C THR A 623 0.65 -28.49 1.80
N LYS A 624 0.42 -28.18 3.09
CA LYS A 624 0.16 -29.20 4.12
C LYS A 624 -1.23 -29.83 3.92
N GLN A 625 -1.28 -31.15 3.89
CA GLN A 625 -2.53 -31.92 3.88
C GLN A 625 -3.02 -32.23 5.32
N PRO A 626 -4.32 -32.55 5.53
CA PRO A 626 -4.84 -32.97 6.84
C PRO A 626 -4.12 -34.19 7.42
N SER A 627 -3.69 -35.12 6.55
CA SER A 627 -2.83 -36.26 6.89
C SER A 627 -1.87 -36.58 5.74
N GLY A 628 -0.81 -37.35 6.02
CA GLY A 628 0.19 -37.74 5.03
C GLY A 628 1.22 -36.65 4.70
N LYS A 629 1.86 -36.79 3.53
CA LYS A 629 2.91 -35.87 3.03
C LYS A 629 2.30 -34.57 2.48
N PRO A 630 3.03 -33.45 2.46
CA PRO A 630 2.60 -32.24 1.74
C PRO A 630 2.47 -32.49 0.23
N LEU A 631 1.74 -31.59 -0.45
CA LEU A 631 1.68 -31.50 -1.91
C LEU A 631 2.70 -30.46 -2.40
N PHE A 632 3.42 -30.73 -3.49
CA PHE A 632 4.25 -29.71 -4.14
C PHE A 632 3.48 -28.89 -5.16
N GLU A 633 2.46 -29.47 -5.79
CA GLU A 633 1.63 -28.90 -6.86
C GLU A 633 2.47 -28.51 -8.10
N PRO A 634 3.21 -29.45 -8.72
CA PRO A 634 4.25 -29.13 -9.71
C PRO A 634 3.75 -28.36 -10.95
N LYS A 635 2.50 -28.58 -11.36
CA LYS A 635 1.89 -27.93 -12.52
C LYS A 635 1.25 -26.57 -12.23
N ASN A 636 1.00 -26.24 -10.95
CA ASN A 636 0.37 -24.98 -10.59
C ASN A 636 1.31 -23.79 -10.91
N LEU A 637 0.72 -22.66 -11.27
CA LEU A 637 1.46 -21.44 -11.64
C LEU A 637 2.02 -20.73 -10.39
N VAL A 638 3.10 -19.95 -10.58
CA VAL A 638 3.78 -19.24 -9.48
C VAL A 638 3.34 -17.78 -9.42
N THR A 639 2.60 -17.41 -8.38
CA THR A 639 2.24 -16.01 -8.07
C THR A 639 3.46 -15.15 -7.72
N ARG A 640 3.35 -13.82 -7.89
CA ARG A 640 4.46 -12.90 -7.62
C ARG A 640 4.91 -12.90 -6.16
N GLU A 641 4.00 -13.10 -5.21
CA GLU A 641 4.35 -13.34 -3.81
C GLU A 641 5.14 -14.64 -3.61
N ALA A 642 4.75 -15.74 -4.28
CA ALA A 642 5.45 -17.01 -4.17
C ALA A 642 6.85 -16.92 -4.80
N THR A 643 6.99 -16.19 -5.91
CA THR A 643 8.28 -15.80 -6.49
C THR A 643 9.13 -15.01 -5.49
N ALA A 644 8.57 -14.01 -4.81
CA ALA A 644 9.29 -13.25 -3.77
C ALA A 644 9.73 -14.14 -2.59
N VAL A 645 8.85 -15.03 -2.13
CA VAL A 645 9.12 -15.99 -1.04
C VAL A 645 10.24 -16.97 -1.43
N PHE A 646 10.18 -17.56 -2.62
CA PHE A 646 11.23 -18.48 -3.09
C PHE A 646 12.57 -17.75 -3.29
N LEU A 647 12.56 -16.55 -3.87
CA LEU A 647 13.78 -15.74 -4.05
C LEU A 647 14.36 -15.24 -2.70
N TYR A 648 13.51 -14.97 -1.72
CA TYR A 648 13.95 -14.62 -0.37
C TYR A 648 14.62 -15.82 0.32
N ARG A 649 13.99 -17.01 0.25
CA ARG A 649 14.49 -18.24 0.88
C ARG A 649 15.73 -18.82 0.19
N VAL A 650 15.86 -18.73 -1.13
CA VAL A 650 17.09 -19.16 -1.82
C VAL A 650 18.27 -18.21 -1.57
N ARG A 651 18.02 -16.96 -1.17
CA ARG A 651 19.05 -16.05 -0.61
C ARG A 651 19.34 -16.34 0.86
N ALA A 652 18.29 -16.60 1.65
CA ALA A 652 18.37 -16.78 3.09
C ALA A 652 18.58 -18.27 3.41
N GLU A 653 19.85 -18.68 3.37
CA GLU A 653 20.32 -20.03 3.76
C GLU A 653 19.55 -20.56 4.99
N PRO A 654 19.11 -21.84 5.01
CA PRO A 654 17.78 -22.18 5.52
C PRO A 654 17.62 -22.33 7.05
N ASP A 655 18.35 -21.53 7.82
CA ASP A 655 18.25 -21.39 9.29
C ASP A 655 18.11 -19.91 9.75
N ALA A 656 18.07 -18.95 8.83
CA ALA A 656 18.14 -17.50 9.10
C ALA A 656 16.91 -16.87 9.81
N LEU A 657 16.11 -17.64 10.55
CA LEU A 657 14.98 -17.15 11.37
C LEU A 657 15.24 -17.13 12.88
N LYS A 658 16.44 -17.51 13.36
CA LYS A 658 16.76 -17.55 14.81
C LYS A 658 18.15 -17.02 15.22
N TYR A 659 18.94 -16.46 14.32
CA TYR A 659 20.33 -16.10 14.61
C TYR A 659 20.47 -14.71 15.27
N ASN A 660 20.94 -14.68 16.52
CA ASN A 660 21.17 -13.45 17.27
C ASN A 660 22.67 -13.18 17.39
N TYR A 661 23.17 -12.15 16.71
CA TYR A 661 24.57 -11.72 16.85
C TYR A 661 24.73 -10.80 18.07
N LEU A 662 25.73 -11.10 18.90
CA LEU A 662 26.11 -10.29 20.06
C LEU A 662 27.52 -9.73 19.85
N SER A 663 27.84 -8.57 20.42
CA SER A 663 29.20 -8.02 20.36
C SER A 663 30.16 -8.93 21.13
N GLY A 664 31.22 -9.40 20.48
CA GLY A 664 32.10 -10.44 21.00
C GLY A 664 31.86 -11.83 20.38
N HIS A 665 30.83 -12.03 19.55
CA HIS A 665 30.55 -13.33 18.92
C HIS A 665 31.74 -13.84 18.07
N VAL A 666 32.00 -15.15 18.05
CA VAL A 666 33.04 -15.75 17.20
C VAL A 666 32.76 -15.47 15.73
N THR A 667 33.76 -15.01 14.98
CA THR A 667 33.69 -14.76 13.53
C THR A 667 34.67 -15.66 12.78
N ASN A 668 34.13 -16.61 12.02
CA ASN A 668 34.90 -17.52 11.19
C ASN A 668 34.92 -17.00 9.75
N PHE A 669 36.10 -16.57 9.30
CA PHE A 669 36.41 -16.19 7.93
C PHE A 669 37.15 -17.34 7.22
N PRO A 670 37.18 -17.39 5.87
CA PRO A 670 37.94 -18.38 5.14
C PRO A 670 39.43 -18.40 5.53
N GLY A 671 39.86 -19.45 6.24
CA GLY A 671 41.23 -19.61 6.73
C GLY A 671 41.63 -18.74 7.94
N ARG A 672 40.71 -17.98 8.55
CA ARG A 672 41.00 -17.12 9.73
C ARG A 672 39.85 -17.12 10.73
N LYS A 673 40.15 -17.37 12.00
CA LYS A 673 39.24 -17.14 13.13
C LYS A 673 39.50 -15.74 13.69
N CYS A 674 38.44 -15.00 13.99
CA CYS A 674 38.48 -13.72 14.67
C CYS A 674 37.33 -13.60 15.70
N THR A 675 37.25 -12.43 16.32
CA THR A 675 36.15 -12.04 17.20
C THR A 675 35.36 -10.91 16.54
N GLY A 676 34.03 -11.01 16.54
CA GLY A 676 33.16 -9.95 16.08
C GLY A 676 33.12 -8.80 17.09
N GLY A 677 33.23 -7.57 16.62
CA GLY A 677 33.16 -6.37 17.44
C GLY A 677 31.74 -5.86 17.58
N TYR A 678 31.59 -4.54 17.59
CA TYR A 678 30.33 -3.88 17.87
C TYR A 678 29.38 -3.80 16.68
N VAL A 679 28.09 -3.70 16.99
CA VAL A 679 27.07 -3.26 16.04
C VAL A 679 27.18 -1.74 15.87
N VAL A 680 27.31 -1.25 14.64
CA VAL A 680 27.40 0.18 14.29
C VAL A 680 26.31 0.53 13.28
N ALA A 681 25.85 1.78 13.29
CA ALA A 681 24.85 2.29 12.36
C ALA A 681 25.42 3.45 11.52
N GLY A 682 24.98 3.53 10.26
CA GLY A 682 25.29 4.60 9.33
C GLY A 682 24.06 4.91 8.46
N THR A 683 24.17 5.91 7.57
CA THR A 683 23.06 6.32 6.67
C THR A 683 22.60 5.22 5.72
N SER A 684 23.44 4.22 5.44
CA SER A 684 23.16 3.04 4.62
C SER A 684 22.64 1.82 5.39
N GLY A 685 22.45 1.93 6.72
CA GLY A 685 21.90 0.87 7.57
C GLY A 685 22.83 0.46 8.73
N THR A 686 22.59 -0.74 9.26
CA THR A 686 23.31 -1.28 10.42
C THR A 686 24.29 -2.38 9.98
N PHE A 687 25.50 -2.33 10.55
CA PHE A 687 26.62 -3.22 10.25
C PHE A 687 27.25 -3.76 11.52
N ILE A 688 28.09 -4.78 11.38
CA ILE A 688 28.97 -5.25 12.45
C ILE A 688 30.40 -4.83 12.11
N MET A 689 31.05 -4.11 13.01
CA MET A 689 32.45 -3.73 12.91
C MET A 689 33.35 -4.81 13.52
N THR A 690 34.45 -5.15 12.84
CA THR A 690 35.54 -6.04 13.34
C THR A 690 36.85 -5.68 12.63
N ALA A 691 37.98 -6.27 13.02
CA ALA A 691 39.29 -5.86 12.53
C ALA A 691 39.49 -6.16 11.03
N GLY A 692 40.12 -5.23 10.31
CA GLY A 692 40.24 -5.25 8.86
C GLY A 692 41.03 -6.45 8.37
N HIS A 693 42.13 -6.80 9.03
CA HIS A 693 42.96 -7.95 8.68
C HIS A 693 42.27 -9.33 8.87
N CYS A 694 41.10 -9.41 9.52
CA CYS A 694 40.37 -10.68 9.70
C CYS A 694 39.84 -11.28 8.41
N GLY A 695 39.34 -10.45 7.50
CA GLY A 695 38.72 -10.89 6.23
C GLY A 695 38.95 -9.89 5.10
N ASN A 696 38.28 -10.10 3.97
CA ASN A 696 38.33 -9.24 2.79
C ASN A 696 36.93 -8.98 2.23
N THR A 697 36.75 -7.84 1.55
CA THR A 697 35.46 -7.44 0.93
C THR A 697 34.87 -8.57 0.10
N GLY A 698 33.58 -8.86 0.32
CA GLY A 698 32.86 -9.93 -0.35
C GLY A 698 32.98 -11.31 0.29
N GLN A 699 33.83 -11.54 1.29
CA GLN A 699 33.87 -12.82 2.00
C GLN A 699 32.61 -13.07 2.84
N ILE A 700 32.17 -14.32 2.87
CA ILE A 700 31.14 -14.82 3.78
C ILE A 700 31.76 -15.01 5.17
N VAL A 701 30.99 -14.70 6.22
CA VAL A 701 31.40 -14.80 7.62
C VAL A 701 30.41 -15.68 8.37
N SER A 702 30.95 -16.71 9.02
CA SER A 702 30.17 -17.74 9.72
C SER A 702 30.35 -17.64 11.23
N GLY A 703 29.30 -18.05 11.96
CA GLY A 703 29.34 -18.19 13.40
C GLY A 703 29.81 -19.58 13.81
N THR A 704 29.34 -20.04 14.97
CA THR A 704 29.48 -21.43 15.44
C THR A 704 28.38 -22.37 14.90
N GLN A 705 27.43 -21.86 14.11
CA GLN A 705 26.28 -22.60 13.59
C GLN A 705 26.17 -22.48 12.06
N ALA A 706 26.08 -21.25 11.54
CA ALA A 706 25.84 -20.98 10.12
C ALA A 706 26.55 -19.69 9.63
N PRO A 707 26.67 -19.48 8.31
CA PRO A 707 26.87 -18.15 7.71
C PRO A 707 25.83 -17.14 8.22
N PHE A 708 26.27 -15.97 8.67
CA PHE A 708 25.35 -14.93 9.19
C PHE A 708 25.62 -13.53 8.64
N ALA A 709 26.78 -13.27 8.04
CA ALA A 709 27.11 -11.98 7.46
C ALA A 709 28.04 -12.10 6.25
N LYS A 710 28.19 -11.00 5.51
CA LYS A 710 29.15 -10.84 4.41
C LYS A 710 29.94 -9.54 4.63
N VAL A 711 31.25 -9.56 4.41
CA VAL A 711 32.07 -8.33 4.47
C VAL A 711 31.59 -7.39 3.37
N ALA A 712 30.99 -6.26 3.77
CA ALA A 712 30.40 -5.28 2.87
C ALA A 712 31.42 -4.22 2.44
N ALA A 713 32.25 -3.77 3.39
CA ALA A 713 33.36 -2.87 3.14
C ALA A 713 34.53 -3.20 4.09
N LYS A 714 35.75 -2.87 3.67
CA LYS A 714 36.96 -2.98 4.48
C LYS A 714 37.84 -1.79 4.19
N LYS A 715 38.55 -1.33 5.22
CA LYS A 715 39.62 -0.34 5.17
C LYS A 715 40.93 -1.04 5.54
N PRO A 716 41.72 -1.53 4.56
CA PRO A 716 42.85 -2.43 4.82
C PRO A 716 44.07 -1.74 5.41
N THR A 717 44.32 -0.49 5.00
CA THR A 717 45.64 0.16 5.09
C THR A 717 45.55 1.70 5.19
N ASP A 718 44.36 2.28 5.36
CA ASP A 718 44.16 3.73 5.55
C ASP A 718 44.35 4.18 7.02
N GLY A 719 45.06 3.35 7.80
CA GLY A 719 45.25 3.48 9.24
C GLY A 719 44.14 2.89 10.12
N SER A 720 42.95 2.61 9.58
CA SER A 720 41.79 2.24 10.43
C SER A 720 41.58 0.75 10.71
N ASP A 721 42.38 -0.15 10.11
CA ASP A 721 42.35 -1.63 10.22
C ASP A 721 40.99 -2.20 10.68
N SER A 722 39.95 -1.91 9.88
CA SER A 722 38.58 -2.25 10.22
C SER A 722 37.79 -2.68 8.99
N LEU A 723 36.76 -3.49 9.22
CA LEU A 723 35.79 -3.87 8.21
C LEU A 723 34.38 -3.83 8.77
N LEU A 724 33.42 -3.58 7.87
CA LEU A 724 31.99 -3.62 8.14
C LEU A 724 31.39 -4.86 7.47
N MET A 725 30.70 -5.67 8.27
CA MET A 725 29.95 -6.83 7.80
C MET A 725 28.46 -6.47 7.74
N SER A 726 27.83 -6.73 6.60
CA SER A 726 26.38 -6.66 6.46
C SER A 726 25.79 -8.02 6.81
N ALA A 727 24.88 -8.05 7.78
CA ALA A 727 24.23 -9.28 8.24
C ALA A 727 23.16 -9.76 7.25
N TYR A 728 22.90 -11.06 7.22
CA TYR A 728 21.82 -11.63 6.42
C TYR A 728 20.45 -11.30 7.02
N ALA A 729 19.40 -11.23 6.18
CA ALA A 729 18.08 -10.81 6.64
C ALA A 729 17.48 -11.86 7.57
N GLY A 730 17.06 -11.44 8.77
CA GLY A 730 16.60 -12.33 9.85
C GLY A 730 17.65 -12.57 10.95
N VAL A 731 18.90 -12.16 10.74
CA VAL A 731 19.87 -11.98 11.83
C VAL A 731 19.46 -10.76 12.67
N THR A 732 19.34 -10.92 13.98
CA THR A 732 19.21 -9.77 14.90
C THR A 732 20.58 -9.27 15.33
N LEU A 733 20.69 -7.94 15.54
CA LEU A 733 21.94 -7.26 15.93
C LEU A 733 21.82 -6.52 17.29
N PRO A 734 21.51 -7.20 18.41
CA PRO A 734 21.57 -6.60 19.73
C PRO A 734 22.99 -6.11 20.07
N GLN A 735 23.12 -4.81 20.35
CA GLN A 735 24.33 -4.13 20.80
C GLN A 735 24.68 -4.43 22.28
N ILE A 736 24.76 -5.72 22.60
CA ILE A 736 25.10 -6.31 23.89
C ILE A 736 26.47 -6.97 23.76
N VAL A 737 27.39 -6.70 24.69
CA VAL A 737 28.68 -7.40 24.80
C VAL A 737 28.51 -8.71 25.57
N ILE A 738 29.01 -9.81 25.01
CA ILE A 738 29.09 -11.13 25.66
C ILE A 738 30.51 -11.69 25.55
N ASP A 739 30.95 -12.45 26.55
CA ASP A 739 32.09 -13.33 26.42
C ASP A 739 31.75 -14.50 25.47
N PRO A 740 32.43 -14.66 24.31
CA PRO A 740 32.19 -15.79 23.40
C PRO A 740 32.53 -17.15 24.02
N VAL A 741 33.38 -17.21 25.05
CA VAL A 741 33.81 -18.44 25.70
C VAL A 741 32.91 -18.75 26.90
N GLY A 742 32.98 -17.97 27.98
CA GLY A 742 32.25 -18.18 29.23
C GLY A 742 30.77 -17.78 29.21
N LYS A 743 30.29 -17.14 28.14
CA LYS A 743 28.89 -16.66 27.97
C LYS A 743 28.42 -15.65 29.02
N GLN A 744 29.35 -15.01 29.72
CA GLN A 744 29.09 -13.97 30.71
C GLN A 744 28.93 -12.59 30.05
N TYR A 745 28.31 -11.65 30.78
CA TYR A 745 28.05 -10.28 30.32
C TYR A 745 28.66 -9.26 31.28
N PRO A 746 29.28 -8.16 30.81
CA PRO A 746 29.76 -7.09 31.67
C PRO A 746 28.60 -6.23 32.22
N GLY A 747 28.78 -5.68 33.42
CA GLY A 747 27.71 -4.94 34.10
C GLY A 747 26.49 -5.82 34.38
N THR A 748 25.28 -5.26 34.30
CA THR A 748 24.04 -6.01 34.59
C THR A 748 23.69 -7.05 33.51
N ASN A 749 23.98 -6.75 32.24
CA ASN A 749 23.50 -7.54 31.09
C ASN A 749 24.24 -7.22 29.77
N GLY A 750 25.44 -6.63 29.81
CA GLY A 750 26.25 -6.34 28.62
C GLY A 750 25.76 -5.22 27.71
N GLN A 751 24.61 -4.60 28.00
CA GLN A 751 24.05 -3.49 27.21
C GLN A 751 24.99 -2.27 27.17
N ILE A 752 25.43 -1.90 25.96
CA ILE A 752 26.23 -0.68 25.76
C ILE A 752 25.32 0.55 25.80
N LYS A 753 25.59 1.47 26.73
CA LYS A 753 24.84 2.73 26.92
C LYS A 753 25.69 3.98 26.75
N GLY A 754 26.88 3.85 26.15
CA GLY A 754 27.74 4.99 25.82
C GLY A 754 29.11 4.58 25.28
N VAL A 755 29.96 5.57 25.07
CA VAL A 755 31.34 5.42 24.57
C VAL A 755 32.31 6.12 25.52
N VAL A 756 33.49 5.54 25.75
CA VAL A 756 34.60 6.22 26.40
C VAL A 756 35.44 6.88 25.32
N SER A 757 35.44 8.21 25.24
CA SER A 757 36.29 8.92 24.25
C SER A 757 37.77 8.62 24.50
N SER A 758 38.53 8.49 23.41
CA SER A 758 39.98 8.28 23.37
C SER A 758 40.76 9.19 24.33
N SER A 759 40.35 10.45 24.50
CA SER A 759 40.98 11.40 25.45
C SER A 759 40.90 11.00 26.93
N ARG A 760 40.01 10.07 27.31
CA ARG A 760 39.95 9.48 28.67
C ARG A 760 40.82 8.22 28.84
N GLN A 761 41.38 7.68 27.76
CA GLN A 761 41.98 6.35 27.72
C GLN A 761 43.49 6.38 28.00
N VAL A 762 43.87 7.05 29.09
CA VAL A 762 45.26 7.25 29.50
C VAL A 762 45.84 6.05 30.25
N GLU A 763 47.17 6.03 30.43
CA GLU A 763 47.88 5.00 31.19
C GLU A 763 47.25 4.77 32.59
N GLY A 764 47.19 3.50 33.00
CA GLY A 764 46.57 3.09 34.27
C GLY A 764 45.05 2.97 34.24
N PHE A 765 44.35 3.53 33.24
CA PHE A 765 42.90 3.38 33.08
C PHE A 765 42.53 1.89 32.85
N LEU A 766 41.48 1.42 33.51
CA LEU A 766 41.04 0.03 33.46
C LEU A 766 40.16 -0.26 32.23
N VAL A 767 40.42 -1.37 31.55
CA VAL A 767 39.67 -1.85 30.38
C VAL A 767 39.38 -3.34 30.49
N GLY A 768 38.22 -3.76 29.97
CA GLY A 768 37.87 -5.16 29.74
C GLY A 768 37.82 -5.48 28.25
N LYS A 769 38.09 -6.73 27.88
CA LYS A 769 38.12 -7.21 26.50
C LYS A 769 37.44 -8.58 26.40
N MET A 770 36.65 -8.78 25.35
CA MET A 770 36.18 -10.11 24.93
C MET A 770 37.02 -10.62 23.76
N GLY A 771 37.37 -11.90 23.76
CA GLY A 771 38.11 -12.54 22.67
C GLY A 771 37.69 -13.99 22.48
N ALA A 772 37.55 -14.43 21.23
CA ALA A 772 37.14 -15.79 20.88
C ALA A 772 38.15 -16.87 21.28
N THR A 773 39.37 -16.50 21.70
CA THR A 773 40.43 -17.40 22.19
C THR A 773 40.91 -17.04 23.60
N SER A 774 40.77 -15.79 24.07
CA SER A 774 41.00 -15.43 25.49
C SER A 774 39.82 -15.66 26.42
N GLY A 775 38.59 -15.54 25.93
CA GLY A 775 37.41 -15.26 26.75
C GLY A 775 37.39 -13.81 27.27
N TRP A 776 36.66 -13.57 28.36
CA TRP A 776 36.72 -12.31 29.14
C TRP A 776 38.13 -12.12 29.73
N THR A 777 38.70 -10.94 29.56
CA THR A 777 39.95 -10.50 30.22
C THR A 777 39.86 -9.03 30.62
N GLU A 778 40.58 -8.63 31.65
CA GLU A 778 40.69 -7.24 32.09
C GLU A 778 42.15 -6.84 32.30
N GLY A 779 42.42 -5.53 32.26
CA GLY A 779 43.75 -4.99 32.45
C GLY A 779 43.75 -3.47 32.59
N LYS A 780 44.95 -2.90 32.74
CA LYS A 780 45.19 -1.45 32.68
C LYS A 780 45.84 -1.08 31.36
N ILE A 781 45.53 0.11 30.84
CA ILE A 781 46.24 0.71 29.72
C ILE A 781 47.70 0.93 30.12
N THR A 782 48.64 0.59 29.24
CA THR A 782 50.10 0.66 29.47
C THR A 782 50.81 1.63 28.53
N GLY A 783 50.07 2.33 27.67
CA GLY A 783 50.62 3.26 26.68
C GLY A 783 50.08 3.03 25.27
N GLU A 784 50.76 3.63 24.29
CA GLU A 784 50.34 3.68 22.89
C GLU A 784 51.41 3.11 21.95
N ILE A 785 50.97 2.55 20.82
CA ILE A 785 51.83 2.13 19.70
C ILE A 785 51.31 2.69 18.37
N SER A 786 52.20 2.79 17.37
CA SER A 786 51.78 3.08 15.99
C SER A 786 51.29 1.80 15.30
N TRP A 787 50.01 1.77 14.95
CA TRP A 787 49.36 0.71 14.17
C TRP A 787 48.92 1.29 12.82
N TYR A 788 49.55 0.84 11.73
CA TYR A 788 49.33 1.34 10.36
C TYR A 788 49.32 2.89 10.23
N GLY A 789 50.11 3.59 11.05
CA GLY A 789 50.21 5.05 11.04
C GLY A 789 49.25 5.79 11.99
N ARG A 790 48.57 5.09 12.92
CA ARG A 790 47.70 5.70 13.94
C ARG A 790 47.99 5.17 15.34
N THR A 791 47.58 5.92 16.36
CA THR A 791 47.56 5.45 17.75
C THR A 791 46.65 4.23 17.91
N ALA A 792 47.24 3.10 18.29
CA ALA A 792 46.54 2.01 18.96
C ALA A 792 46.95 1.99 20.43
N ILE A 793 45.99 1.75 21.32
CA ILE A 793 46.19 1.82 22.77
C ILE A 793 46.38 0.39 23.30
N CYS A 794 47.45 0.16 24.05
CA CYS A 794 47.83 -1.15 24.58
C CYS A 794 47.44 -1.30 26.06
N SER A 795 47.18 -2.53 26.49
CA SER A 795 46.78 -2.83 27.87
C SER A 795 47.23 -4.21 28.34
N THR A 796 47.32 -4.40 29.66
CA THR A 796 47.67 -5.69 30.28
C THR A 796 46.59 -6.78 30.09
N ALA A 797 45.49 -6.49 29.39
CA ALA A 797 44.41 -7.44 29.13
C ALA A 797 44.88 -8.53 28.16
N GLN A 798 44.91 -9.77 28.65
CA GLN A 798 45.53 -10.90 27.96
C GLN A 798 44.83 -11.27 26.64
N THR A 799 45.61 -11.44 25.58
CA THR A 799 45.15 -11.54 24.20
C THR A 799 45.88 -12.66 23.47
N ARG A 800 45.13 -13.39 22.64
CA ARG A 800 45.60 -14.55 21.89
C ARG A 800 45.21 -14.45 20.40
N PRO A 801 45.89 -15.21 19.52
CA PRO A 801 45.47 -15.36 18.13
C PRO A 801 43.97 -15.69 17.98
N GLY A 802 43.27 -14.90 17.18
CA GLY A 802 41.82 -14.99 16.97
C GLY A 802 40.97 -14.07 17.86
N ASP A 803 41.57 -13.31 18.77
CA ASP A 803 40.86 -12.25 19.52
C ASP A 803 40.68 -10.95 18.72
N SER A 804 41.38 -10.80 17.59
CA SER A 804 41.28 -9.64 16.69
C SER A 804 39.82 -9.32 16.34
N GLY A 805 39.49 -8.04 16.38
CA GLY A 805 38.14 -7.51 16.20
C GLY A 805 37.27 -7.52 17.46
N GLY A 806 37.72 -8.14 18.55
CA GLY A 806 36.96 -8.25 19.79
C GLY A 806 36.68 -6.88 20.46
N PRO A 807 35.51 -6.73 21.11
CA PRO A 807 35.12 -5.49 21.78
C PRO A 807 35.96 -5.24 23.03
N VAL A 808 36.56 -4.06 23.13
CA VAL A 808 37.14 -3.51 24.35
C VAL A 808 36.14 -2.55 24.98
N TRP A 809 35.78 -2.79 26.24
CA TRP A 809 34.67 -2.18 26.95
C TRP A 809 35.10 -1.73 28.35
N ARG A 810 34.26 -0.91 29.00
CA ARG A 810 34.43 -0.55 30.42
C ARG A 810 33.07 -0.45 31.11
N SER A 811 32.94 -1.10 32.27
CA SER A 811 31.83 -0.90 33.19
C SER A 811 32.17 0.23 34.17
N GLU A 812 31.30 1.22 34.29
CA GLU A 812 31.37 2.27 35.33
C GLU A 812 29.96 2.42 35.93
N ASN A 813 29.83 2.23 37.24
CA ASN A 813 28.56 2.29 37.99
C ASN A 813 27.46 1.39 37.39
N GLY A 814 27.81 0.15 37.04
CA GLY A 814 26.91 -0.84 36.43
C GLY A 814 26.62 -0.62 34.93
N VAL A 815 27.02 0.52 34.37
CA VAL A 815 26.78 0.88 32.97
C VAL A 815 27.99 0.52 32.10
N VAL A 816 27.77 -0.32 31.08
CA VAL A 816 28.80 -0.70 30.10
C VAL A 816 28.92 0.36 29.00
N ARG A 817 30.15 0.73 28.67
CA ARG A 817 30.51 1.63 27.57
C ARG A 817 31.51 0.96 26.64
N ALA A 818 31.44 1.28 25.35
CA ALA A 818 32.43 0.86 24.38
C ALA A 818 33.70 1.72 24.49
N VAL A 819 34.88 1.10 24.38
CA VAL A 819 36.19 1.76 24.53
C VAL A 819 36.97 1.68 23.22
N GLY A 820 37.01 0.50 22.59
CA GLY A 820 37.73 0.26 21.34
C GLY A 820 37.52 -1.13 20.76
N MET A 821 38.29 -1.44 19.72
CA MET A 821 38.25 -2.73 19.01
C MET A 821 39.66 -3.31 18.90
N MET A 822 39.86 -4.55 19.37
CA MET A 822 41.16 -5.22 19.34
C MET A 822 41.71 -5.33 17.92
N VAL A 823 42.98 -4.99 17.70
CA VAL A 823 43.66 -5.16 16.40
C VAL A 823 44.98 -5.93 16.49
N ALA A 824 45.68 -5.89 17.63
CA ALA A 824 46.97 -6.54 17.79
C ALA A 824 47.13 -7.22 19.16
N TYR A 825 48.08 -8.15 19.24
CA TYR A 825 48.59 -8.71 20.48
C TYR A 825 50.12 -8.68 20.46
N GLU A 826 50.74 -8.47 21.62
CA GLU A 826 52.19 -8.50 21.79
C GLU A 826 52.64 -9.92 22.19
N PRO A 827 53.42 -10.64 21.35
CA PRO A 827 53.74 -12.06 21.63
C PRO A 827 54.60 -12.30 22.87
N ALA A 828 55.36 -11.29 23.33
CA ALA A 828 56.26 -11.42 24.47
C ALA A 828 55.56 -11.30 25.84
N THR A 829 54.40 -10.65 25.89
CA THR A 829 53.67 -10.29 27.13
C THR A 829 52.24 -10.83 27.15
N GLY A 830 51.68 -11.18 25.98
CA GLY A 830 50.27 -11.47 25.79
C GLY A 830 49.37 -10.23 25.85
N HIS A 831 49.92 -9.01 25.91
CA HIS A 831 49.14 -7.77 26.00
C HIS A 831 48.35 -7.49 24.71
N GLY A 832 47.17 -6.88 24.86
CA GLY A 832 46.28 -6.53 23.74
C GLY A 832 46.31 -5.06 23.40
N CYS A 833 46.37 -4.73 22.11
CA CYS A 833 46.34 -3.35 21.61
C CYS A 833 45.16 -3.13 20.64
N TYR A 834 44.43 -2.03 20.83
CA TYR A 834 43.14 -1.76 20.20
C TYR A 834 43.07 -0.35 19.57
N LEU A 835 42.19 -0.19 18.58
CA LEU A 835 41.85 1.13 18.02
C LEU A 835 40.66 1.74 18.80
N PRO A 836 40.71 3.04 19.21
CA PRO A 836 39.64 3.66 19.98
C PRO A 836 38.31 3.76 19.22
N MET A 837 37.20 3.58 19.94
CA MET A 837 35.87 3.47 19.32
C MET A 837 35.35 4.77 18.73
N ASP A 838 35.60 5.91 19.38
CA ASP A 838 35.22 7.23 18.85
C ASP A 838 35.94 7.57 17.55
N GLN A 839 37.21 7.16 17.41
CA GLN A 839 37.98 7.29 16.18
C GLN A 839 37.44 6.38 15.08
N LEU A 840 37.20 5.10 15.38
CA LEU A 840 36.62 4.15 14.42
C LEU A 840 35.23 4.57 13.92
N LEU A 841 34.38 5.13 14.77
CA LEU A 841 33.09 5.68 14.36
C LEU A 841 33.26 6.87 13.40
N LYS A 842 34.20 7.77 13.70
CA LYS A 842 34.56 8.91 12.84
C LYS A 842 35.08 8.46 11.48
N ASP A 843 35.89 7.40 11.41
CA ASP A 843 36.46 6.85 10.16
C ASP A 843 35.41 6.37 9.15
N TRP A 844 34.26 5.92 9.66
CA TRP A 844 33.17 5.32 8.89
C TRP A 844 31.94 6.23 8.76
N GLY A 845 31.95 7.42 9.38
CA GLY A 845 30.77 8.29 9.46
C GLY A 845 29.59 7.64 10.21
N ALA A 846 29.91 6.80 11.19
CA ALA A 846 28.98 5.90 11.88
C ALA A 846 28.72 6.33 13.33
N TRP A 847 27.67 5.76 13.94
CA TRP A 847 27.37 5.90 15.37
C TRP A 847 27.06 4.53 16.01
N LEU A 848 27.11 4.47 17.35
CA LEU A 848 26.70 3.27 18.10
C LEU A 848 25.21 3.35 18.47
N PRO A 849 24.38 2.32 18.16
CA PRO A 849 23.00 2.24 18.62
C PRO A 849 22.95 1.86 20.11
N LEU A 850 22.71 2.84 20.98
CA LEU A 850 22.79 2.66 22.44
C LEU A 850 21.52 2.07 23.05
N TYR A 851 21.68 1.16 24.02
CA TYR A 851 20.55 0.53 24.72
C TYR A 851 19.83 1.49 25.67
N GLY A 852 18.51 1.59 25.51
CA GLY A 852 17.67 2.49 26.30
C GLY A 852 17.77 3.95 25.90
N GLY A 853 18.51 4.28 24.84
CA GLY A 853 18.38 5.57 24.18
C GLY A 853 17.01 5.64 23.49
N GLY A 854 16.22 6.67 23.81
CA GLY A 854 15.04 7.03 23.02
C GLY A 854 15.43 7.50 21.61
N THR A 855 14.42 7.84 20.80
CA THR A 855 14.60 8.48 19.50
C THR A 855 15.68 9.57 19.54
N ALA A 856 16.71 9.45 18.71
CA ALA A 856 17.86 10.35 18.71
C ALA A 856 17.40 11.82 18.63
N PRO A 857 17.68 12.66 19.64
CA PRO A 857 17.33 14.07 19.57
C PRO A 857 18.16 14.73 18.46
N ALA A 858 17.46 15.40 17.53
CA ALA A 858 18.07 16.54 16.85
C ALA A 858 18.28 17.64 17.90
N SER A 859 19.38 18.40 17.75
CA SER A 859 19.93 19.38 18.72
C SER A 859 20.58 18.77 19.98
N SER A 860 21.67 19.44 20.42
CA SER A 860 22.50 19.23 21.64
C SER A 860 23.92 18.67 21.47
N ALA A 861 24.36 18.32 20.25
CA ALA A 861 25.77 18.47 19.89
C ALA A 861 25.99 19.95 19.53
N SER A 862 26.99 20.62 20.12
CA SER A 862 27.23 22.05 19.93
C SER A 862 27.64 22.37 18.49
N GLU A 863 26.99 23.37 17.89
CA GLU A 863 27.16 23.76 16.48
C GLU A 863 28.47 24.54 16.23
N SER A 864 29.61 23.88 16.41
CA SER A 864 30.92 24.36 15.96
C SER A 864 31.89 23.18 15.71
N GLN A 865 32.82 23.36 14.78
CA GLN A 865 33.90 22.42 14.43
C GLN A 865 33.49 21.08 13.75
N ILE A 866 32.58 21.13 12.78
CA ILE A 866 32.71 20.28 11.57
C ILE A 866 33.16 21.22 10.42
N PRO A 867 34.37 21.07 9.86
CA PRO A 867 34.81 21.83 8.69
C PRO A 867 33.89 21.60 7.48
N SER A 868 33.66 22.64 6.69
CA SER A 868 32.80 22.62 5.50
C SER A 868 33.28 21.72 4.36
N ASP A 869 34.57 21.34 4.39
CA ASP A 869 35.28 20.75 3.27
C ASP A 869 35.99 19.45 3.67
N LEU A 870 35.36 18.31 3.35
CA LEU A 870 35.94 16.99 3.07
C LEU A 870 34.84 16.13 2.40
N PRO A 871 35.16 15.05 1.67
CA PRO A 871 34.32 14.59 0.57
C PRO A 871 33.00 13.93 1.01
N LYS A 872 31.92 14.36 0.36
CA LYS A 872 30.66 13.61 0.27
C LYS A 872 30.96 12.27 -0.42
N LEU A 873 30.37 11.18 0.07
CA LEU A 873 30.32 9.92 -0.67
C LEU A 873 29.40 10.10 -1.89
N ASP A 874 29.99 10.50 -3.02
CA ASP A 874 29.30 10.63 -4.29
C ASP A 874 28.88 9.24 -4.81
N SER A 875 27.60 9.10 -5.16
CA SER A 875 27.02 7.85 -5.64
C SER A 875 27.52 7.42 -7.02
N ARG A 876 28.32 8.24 -7.71
CA ARG A 876 28.85 7.96 -9.05
C ARG A 876 30.08 7.05 -9.10
N ASN A 877 30.88 6.95 -8.03
CA ASN A 877 32.13 6.17 -8.05
C ASN A 877 31.95 4.65 -7.85
N PHE A 878 30.75 4.11 -8.07
CA PHE A 878 30.50 2.66 -8.10
C PHE A 878 30.57 2.05 -9.51
N VAL A 879 30.99 2.83 -10.52
CA VAL A 879 31.03 2.43 -11.94
C VAL A 879 32.45 2.17 -12.46
N GLU A 880 33.47 2.88 -11.97
CA GLU A 880 34.85 2.79 -12.46
C GLU A 880 35.80 2.12 -11.44
N ALA A 881 35.60 0.81 -11.20
CA ALA A 881 36.50 0.02 -10.33
C ALA A 881 36.65 -1.47 -10.75
N VAL A 882 36.16 -1.85 -11.93
CA VAL A 882 36.50 -3.09 -12.65
C VAL A 882 36.61 -2.72 -14.13
N GLY A 883 37.66 -3.17 -14.81
CA GLY A 883 37.91 -2.89 -16.24
C GLY A 883 37.21 -3.85 -17.20
#